data_AF-A0A165JE70-F1
#
_entry.id   AF-A0A165JE70-F1
#
_cell.length_a   1.000
_cell.length_b   1.000
_cell.length_c   1.000
_cell.angle_alpha   90.00
_cell.angle_beta   90.00
_cell.angle_gamma   90.00
#
_symmetry.space_group_name_H-M   'P 1'
#
loop_
_entity.id
_entity.type
_entity.pdbx_description
1 polymer ?
#
loop_
_entity_poly.entity_id
_entity_poly.type
_entity_poly.pdbx_seq_one_letter_code
_entity_poly.pdbx_strand_id
1 'polypeptide(L)'
;EDVLIKGCGKDETILSFKDSVNVTGLEALNIRGITVEDLTILDSPGDAFKLKSVKWGTLRNVRAIWSGGGEPITADNYAERVHVSCTNPPFNEGDPTPDYVPSSASGRYGIYPVESENILVEGSESIGASDAGIYVGQTNTAIIRDSRAAYNVMGFEIENVQGGEYDNNIAECNTGAFLIYDLENITRYGDTSVMINNVARNNNTYNFAHSGLVSVVPRGTGFITLGYDNIEVLNNTFEDHSTAAVIYASYELIDGKNNTADKKLDPYTEGLHIHNNVMKNSGYDLPPPDLEKLANGEVESVLPTLIGLKNLPTLNDPTQLLGSLTNILNLGKGAHIVWDGLRDDLDEDCPYPVDSNGDPVPMWDSGKPIHTNEHPNPSCHYNAYKFDENKARIQPEWGSCIHDNDLDSDSAPYLNFHGTDGLELVLAIAEQDFSILSPTGLLDVLEGLLNLPSDTNLSDHDCQARFGKTLPSLPRVEIPPFEPSGEFDPAPSDEVVEFYCSAEVADGEINREALNYNCPTLDQYNLFADAQDPRSMPNESGQPFVLNTKLFSDYSTKYRVVFVPPGEQAVYSDGQDGNNVNGSIVFPEGTVIAKTFAFTDESQGTEVPVETRLLIKRRNSQDSAVWVGLPYIWEEEDGKRVARLAMNGGTASVAWHYRDADSNTLLTGSTDGYTIPNGNQCVTCHANDDQPAGSAPIGPKPRNLNRAYKAESAFMGTSGQAGFPAVNQIKQWKDLGILTGVPELTISNGVATNIEHLPRWNVPGDSGETANSAADIESRVRAYLEVNCQHCHNDKGAASNTGYYLDHFRDVNASYGVCKKPTATGGGSCGRQHVLVPGSAGSSIVSCRVAAEDDPQKMMPPIARSVAHGEATALMDQWINNVVDSSYTNASACN
;
A
#
# COMPACT_ATOMS: atom_id res chain seq x y z
N GLU A 1 22.97 -6.12 4.24
CA GLU A 1 23.00 -4.81 4.91
C GLU A 1 24.14 -3.98 4.39
N ASP A 2 24.23 -2.71 4.79
CA ASP A 2 25.27 -1.76 4.38
C ASP A 2 25.39 -1.61 2.85
N VAL A 3 24.23 -1.45 2.20
CA VAL A 3 24.14 -1.36 0.74
C VAL A 3 24.32 0.08 0.30
N LEU A 4 25.28 0.34 -0.58
CA LEU A 4 25.45 1.63 -1.27
C LEU A 4 25.08 1.50 -2.74
N ILE A 5 24.09 2.28 -3.18
CA ILE A 5 23.76 2.51 -4.59
C ILE A 5 24.11 3.95 -4.91
N LYS A 6 25.10 4.16 -5.77
CA LYS A 6 25.64 5.49 -6.06
C LYS A 6 25.69 5.74 -7.57
N GLY A 7 25.09 6.84 -8.00
CA GLY A 7 25.28 7.40 -9.34
C GLY A 7 26.45 8.39 -9.41
N CYS A 8 26.68 8.95 -10.59
CA CYS A 8 27.69 9.99 -10.82
C CYS A 8 27.20 11.41 -10.46
N GLY A 9 25.91 11.56 -10.16
CA GLY A 9 25.21 12.83 -9.92
C GLY A 9 23.79 12.72 -10.47
N LYS A 10 22.80 13.34 -9.81
CA LYS A 10 21.40 13.25 -10.27
C LYS A 10 21.19 13.79 -11.69
N ASP A 11 22.03 14.73 -12.15
CA ASP A 11 21.98 15.25 -13.53
C ASP A 11 22.79 14.40 -14.54
N GLU A 12 23.59 13.45 -14.06
CA GLU A 12 24.46 12.60 -14.89
C GLU A 12 23.92 11.17 -15.01
N THR A 13 23.42 10.60 -13.91
CA THR A 13 22.84 9.26 -13.86
C THR A 13 21.32 9.36 -13.86
N ILE A 14 20.70 9.09 -15.01
CA ILE A 14 19.24 9.13 -15.19
C ILE A 14 18.77 7.77 -15.67
N LEU A 15 17.94 7.12 -14.87
CA LEU A 15 17.34 5.83 -15.17
C LEU A 15 15.89 6.06 -15.62
N SER A 16 15.59 5.82 -16.89
CA SER A 16 14.24 5.95 -17.44
C SER A 16 13.46 4.63 -17.35
N PHE A 17 12.24 4.71 -16.81
CA PHE A 17 11.31 3.60 -16.62
C PHE A 17 10.05 3.73 -17.48
N LYS A 18 10.06 4.60 -18.48
CA LYS A 18 8.90 4.91 -19.32
C LYS A 18 8.20 3.69 -19.93
N ASP A 19 8.97 2.68 -20.32
CA ASP A 19 8.49 1.43 -20.92
C ASP A 19 8.53 0.25 -19.93
N SER A 20 8.64 0.54 -18.63
CA SER A 20 8.70 -0.46 -17.58
C SER A 20 7.35 -1.15 -17.40
N VAL A 21 7.38 -2.48 -17.37
CA VAL A 21 6.24 -3.31 -16.94
C VAL A 21 6.13 -3.42 -15.41
N ASN A 22 7.14 -2.91 -14.69
CA ASN A 22 7.13 -2.80 -13.23
C ASN A 22 6.63 -1.43 -12.79
N VAL A 23 5.85 -1.43 -11.72
CA VAL A 23 5.28 -0.23 -11.12
C VAL A 23 6.34 0.65 -10.47
N THR A 24 7.36 0.06 -9.85
CA THR A 24 8.35 0.80 -9.06
C THR A 24 9.68 0.95 -9.79
N GLY A 25 10.32 2.12 -9.67
CA GLY A 25 11.68 2.36 -10.15
C GLY A 25 12.73 1.58 -9.35
N LEU A 26 13.03 2.06 -8.14
CA LEU A 26 13.91 1.39 -7.17
C LEU A 26 13.08 0.97 -5.96
N GLU A 27 13.09 -0.33 -5.68
CA GLU A 27 12.42 -0.91 -4.51
C GLU A 27 13.44 -1.58 -3.58
N ALA A 28 13.40 -1.23 -2.30
CA ALA A 28 14.12 -1.90 -1.23
C ALA A 28 13.12 -2.47 -0.23
N LEU A 29 13.18 -3.78 0.02
CA LEU A 29 12.30 -4.51 0.93
C LEU A 29 13.15 -5.19 2.01
N ASN A 30 12.80 -5.00 3.28
CA ASN A 30 13.41 -5.71 4.43
C ASN A 30 14.94 -5.54 4.51
N ILE A 31 15.45 -4.35 4.19
CA ILE A 31 16.89 -4.06 4.18
C ILE A 31 17.31 -3.32 5.45
N ARG A 32 18.41 -3.75 6.07
CA ARG A 32 19.09 -3.00 7.14
C ARG A 32 20.29 -2.26 6.55
N GLY A 33 20.39 -0.95 6.72
CA GLY A 33 21.47 -0.13 6.18
C GLY A 33 21.44 -0.07 4.66
N ILE A 34 20.84 1.00 4.11
CA ILE A 34 20.91 1.30 2.67
C ILE A 34 21.09 2.80 2.45
N THR A 35 22.01 3.15 1.57
CA THR A 35 22.17 4.51 1.03
C THR A 35 22.00 4.47 -0.47
N VAL A 36 21.08 5.28 -0.98
CA VAL A 36 20.97 5.58 -2.41
C VAL A 36 21.34 7.04 -2.61
N GLU A 37 22.28 7.31 -3.50
CA GLU A 37 22.72 8.69 -3.74
C GLU A 37 23.07 9.00 -5.20
N ASP A 38 22.96 10.30 -5.53
CA ASP A 38 23.50 10.88 -6.75
C ASP A 38 22.90 10.31 -8.07
N LEU A 39 21.58 10.04 -8.11
CA LEU A 39 20.90 9.53 -9.31
C LEU A 39 19.45 10.02 -9.47
N THR A 40 18.94 9.94 -10.71
CA THR A 40 17.54 10.24 -11.06
C THR A 40 16.79 8.98 -11.48
N ILE A 41 15.55 8.84 -11.01
CA ILE A 41 14.54 7.94 -11.56
C ILE A 41 13.53 8.78 -12.34
N LEU A 42 13.37 8.45 -13.62
CA LEU A 42 12.53 9.14 -14.58
C LEU A 42 11.40 8.24 -15.06
N ASP A 43 10.16 8.74 -15.05
CA ASP A 43 8.99 8.10 -15.65
C ASP A 43 8.70 6.67 -15.13
N SER A 44 8.81 6.44 -13.82
CA SER A 44 8.31 5.19 -13.22
C SER A 44 6.78 5.12 -13.35
N PRO A 45 6.17 3.97 -13.72
CA PRO A 45 4.72 3.88 -13.80
C PRO A 45 4.01 4.20 -12.48
N GLY A 46 4.60 3.84 -11.34
CA GLY A 46 4.17 4.18 -9.99
C GLY A 46 5.31 4.82 -9.21
N ASP A 47 5.75 4.21 -8.11
CA ASP A 47 6.75 4.83 -7.22
C ASP A 47 8.12 4.95 -7.86
N ALA A 48 8.79 6.09 -7.67
CA ALA A 48 10.18 6.21 -8.12
C ALA A 48 11.14 5.51 -7.12
N PHE A 49 11.19 5.96 -5.86
CA PHE A 49 11.99 5.33 -4.80
C PHE A 49 11.10 4.79 -3.70
N LYS A 50 11.04 3.47 -3.52
CA LYS A 50 10.28 2.82 -2.46
C LYS A 50 11.21 2.11 -1.47
N LEU A 51 11.15 2.51 -0.21
CA LEU A 51 11.83 1.83 0.89
C LEU A 51 10.77 1.26 1.84
N LYS A 52 10.55 -0.04 1.85
CA LYS A 52 9.58 -0.68 2.73
C LYS A 52 10.28 -1.59 3.73
N SER A 53 9.92 -1.47 5.01
CA SER A 53 10.53 -2.25 6.09
C SER A 53 12.06 -2.09 6.13
N VAL A 54 12.53 -0.89 5.78
CA VAL A 54 13.96 -0.56 5.79
C VAL A 54 14.34 -0.02 7.15
N LYS A 55 15.45 -0.50 7.72
CA LYS A 55 16.02 0.06 8.94
C LYS A 55 17.32 0.78 8.60
N TRP A 56 17.44 2.05 8.94
CA TRP A 56 18.55 2.93 8.51
C TRP A 56 18.60 3.08 6.99
N GLY A 57 17.63 3.79 6.44
CA GLY A 57 17.56 4.15 5.03
C GLY A 57 18.01 5.60 4.80
N THR A 58 18.82 5.82 3.77
CA THR A 58 19.23 7.17 3.34
C THR A 58 19.01 7.34 1.84
N LEU A 59 18.28 8.39 1.46
CA LEU A 59 18.17 8.89 0.09
C LEU A 59 18.82 10.27 0.04
N ARG A 60 19.97 10.38 -0.64
CA ARG A 60 20.77 11.60 -0.67
C ARG A 60 20.97 12.10 -2.09
N ASN A 61 20.61 13.36 -2.34
CA ASN A 61 20.81 13.98 -3.65
C ASN A 61 20.24 13.15 -4.80
N VAL A 62 19.06 12.54 -4.59
CA VAL A 62 18.34 11.80 -5.63
C VAL A 62 17.24 12.67 -6.25
N ARG A 63 16.79 12.34 -7.46
CA ARG A 63 15.63 12.98 -8.10
C ARG A 63 14.62 11.96 -8.57
N ALA A 64 13.35 12.17 -8.22
CA ALA A 64 12.20 11.56 -8.88
C ALA A 64 11.57 12.59 -9.84
N ILE A 65 11.34 12.22 -11.09
CA ILE A 65 10.71 13.11 -12.07
C ILE A 65 9.87 12.34 -13.08
N TRP A 66 8.75 12.93 -13.48
CA TRP A 66 7.95 12.47 -14.62
C TRP A 66 7.97 13.49 -15.74
N SER A 67 7.78 13.03 -16.97
CA SER A 67 7.62 13.84 -18.17
C SER A 67 6.37 14.75 -18.13
N GLY A 68 5.37 14.38 -17.32
CA GLY A 68 4.10 15.09 -17.21
C GLY A 68 3.24 14.98 -18.46
N GLY A 69 2.31 15.91 -18.65
CA GLY A 69 1.42 15.99 -19.82
C GLY A 69 2.04 16.69 -21.04
N GLY A 70 3.29 17.14 -20.91
CA GLY A 70 4.03 17.86 -21.96
C GLY A 70 4.78 16.95 -22.92
N GLU A 71 5.78 17.52 -23.62
CA GLU A 71 6.71 16.73 -24.42
C GLU A 71 7.50 15.77 -23.51
N PRO A 72 7.66 14.49 -23.90
CA PRO A 72 8.40 13.52 -23.09
C PRO A 72 9.87 13.89 -22.91
N ILE A 73 10.41 13.54 -21.74
CA ILE A 73 11.84 13.55 -21.48
C ILE A 73 12.47 12.36 -22.23
N THR A 74 13.52 12.65 -22.98
CA THR A 74 14.23 11.69 -23.84
C THR A 74 15.73 11.88 -23.70
N ALA A 75 16.51 10.94 -24.24
CA ALA A 75 17.97 11.06 -24.29
C ALA A 75 18.45 12.33 -25.01
N ASP A 76 17.65 12.93 -25.90
CA ASP A 76 18.04 14.11 -26.68
C ASP A 76 17.75 15.44 -25.96
N ASN A 77 16.80 15.46 -25.01
CA ASN A 77 16.32 16.70 -24.37
C ASN A 77 16.44 16.70 -22.84
N TYR A 78 16.89 15.61 -22.21
CA TYR A 78 16.92 15.49 -20.74
C TYR A 78 17.71 16.61 -20.06
N ALA A 79 18.83 17.03 -20.63
CA ALA A 79 19.74 17.99 -20.01
C ALA A 79 19.09 19.36 -19.74
N GLU A 80 18.02 19.69 -20.45
CA GLU A 80 17.20 20.87 -20.20
C GLU A 80 15.96 20.51 -19.38
N ARG A 81 15.24 19.46 -19.77
CA ARG A 81 13.90 19.16 -19.23
C ARG A 81 13.88 18.63 -17.80
N VAL A 82 14.99 18.11 -17.28
CA VAL A 82 15.05 17.68 -15.86
C VAL A 82 15.15 18.85 -14.88
N HIS A 83 15.36 20.07 -15.38
CA HIS A 83 15.45 21.29 -14.58
C HIS A 83 14.17 22.12 -14.69
N VAL A 84 13.21 21.82 -13.82
CA VAL A 84 11.89 22.49 -13.82
C VAL A 84 11.91 23.70 -12.89
N SER A 85 11.62 24.88 -13.45
CA SER A 85 11.43 26.13 -12.69
C SER A 85 10.01 26.22 -12.12
N CYS A 86 9.76 27.08 -11.13
CA CYS A 86 8.42 27.38 -10.62
C CYS A 86 8.11 28.86 -10.84
N THR A 87 7.53 29.19 -12.01
CA THR A 87 7.20 30.58 -12.37
C THR A 87 5.69 30.83 -12.40
N ASN A 88 4.92 29.97 -13.09
CA ASN A 88 3.48 30.13 -13.23
C ASN A 88 2.78 28.76 -13.23
N PRO A 89 2.38 28.24 -12.06
CA PRO A 89 1.66 26.97 -11.97
C PRO A 89 0.25 27.08 -12.57
N PRO A 90 -0.28 25.99 -13.16
CA PRO A 90 -1.63 25.98 -13.72
C PRO A 90 -2.69 25.88 -12.61
N PHE A 91 -3.62 26.83 -12.54
CA PHE A 91 -4.67 26.84 -11.50
C PHE A 91 -5.80 25.86 -11.82
N ASN A 92 -5.99 25.54 -13.10
CA ASN A 92 -6.95 24.58 -13.62
C ASN A 92 -6.28 23.68 -14.67
N GLU A 93 -6.88 22.51 -14.91
CA GLU A 93 -6.42 21.61 -15.96
C GLU A 93 -6.49 22.30 -17.34
N GLY A 94 -5.39 22.22 -18.09
CA GLY A 94 -5.26 22.84 -19.42
C GLY A 94 -4.82 24.31 -19.40
N ASP A 95 -4.68 24.94 -18.24
CA ASP A 95 -4.09 26.28 -18.15
C ASP A 95 -2.66 26.30 -18.71
N PRO A 96 -2.26 27.36 -19.43
CA PRO A 96 -0.91 27.46 -19.98
C PRO A 96 0.12 27.61 -18.85
N THR A 97 1.07 26.67 -18.80
CA THR A 97 2.17 26.64 -17.84
C THR A 97 3.50 26.52 -18.62
N PRO A 98 4.44 27.48 -18.46
CA PRO A 98 5.67 27.50 -19.22
C PRO A 98 6.71 26.48 -18.74
N ASP A 99 6.61 26.04 -17.48
CA ASP A 99 7.67 25.26 -16.83
C ASP A 99 7.40 23.75 -16.84
N TYR A 100 6.19 23.34 -16.49
CA TYR A 100 5.81 21.93 -16.38
C TYR A 100 4.29 21.75 -16.46
N VAL A 101 3.86 20.69 -17.15
CA VAL A 101 2.44 20.30 -17.28
C VAL A 101 2.19 19.08 -16.39
N PRO A 102 1.52 19.23 -15.23
CA PRO A 102 1.13 18.10 -14.38
C PRO A 102 0.26 17.09 -15.14
N SER A 103 0.28 15.84 -14.69
CA SER A 103 -0.51 14.77 -15.30
C SER A 103 -0.91 13.75 -14.25
N SER A 104 -2.20 13.39 -14.25
CA SER A 104 -2.66 12.26 -13.45
C SER A 104 -2.05 10.94 -13.92
N ALA A 105 -1.56 10.83 -15.16
CA ALA A 105 -0.89 9.62 -15.63
C ALA A 105 0.53 9.41 -15.04
N SER A 106 1.08 10.41 -14.35
CA SER A 106 2.35 10.27 -13.63
C SER A 106 2.27 9.20 -12.53
N GLY A 107 3.43 8.74 -12.08
CA GLY A 107 3.54 7.84 -10.94
C GLY A 107 3.12 8.52 -9.63
N ARG A 108 2.70 7.69 -8.66
CA ARG A 108 2.09 8.15 -7.40
C ARG A 108 3.07 8.89 -6.49
N TYR A 109 4.14 8.24 -6.03
CA TYR A 109 5.09 8.80 -5.06
C TYR A 109 6.48 8.93 -5.66
N GLY A 110 7.13 10.08 -5.44
CA GLY A 110 8.53 10.27 -5.81
C GLY A 110 9.47 9.52 -4.88
N ILE A 111 9.46 9.90 -3.61
CA ILE A 111 10.21 9.26 -2.55
C ILE A 111 9.21 8.71 -1.54
N TYR A 112 9.25 7.40 -1.28
CA TYR A 112 8.25 6.64 -0.54
C TYR A 112 8.86 5.62 0.45
N PRO A 113 9.47 6.06 1.57
CA PRO A 113 9.74 5.20 2.70
C PRO A 113 8.46 4.94 3.49
N VAL A 114 8.15 3.66 3.75
CA VAL A 114 6.96 3.22 4.47
C VAL A 114 7.27 2.04 5.39
N GLU A 115 6.59 1.96 6.54
CA GLU A 115 6.81 0.89 7.54
C GLU A 115 8.29 0.72 7.90
N SER A 116 9.02 1.83 7.96
CA SER A 116 10.47 1.82 8.06
C SER A 116 10.96 2.40 9.39
N GLU A 117 12.26 2.33 9.61
CA GLU A 117 12.90 2.88 10.80
C GLU A 117 14.14 3.70 10.43
N ASN A 118 14.33 4.84 11.11
CA ASN A 118 15.54 5.67 10.98
C ASN A 118 15.80 6.11 9.53
N ILE A 119 14.88 6.91 8.98
CA ILE A 119 14.90 7.33 7.57
C ILE A 119 15.44 8.75 7.41
N LEU A 120 16.44 8.92 6.54
CA LEU A 120 16.96 10.22 6.13
C LEU A 120 16.71 10.46 4.64
N VAL A 121 16.04 11.56 4.31
CA VAL A 121 15.96 12.12 2.96
C VAL A 121 16.65 13.46 2.94
N GLU A 122 17.69 13.61 2.13
CA GLU A 122 18.57 14.80 2.15
C GLU A 122 18.90 15.27 0.73
N GLY A 123 18.84 16.58 0.47
CA GLY A 123 19.28 17.14 -0.81
C GLY A 123 18.46 16.68 -2.03
N SER A 124 17.31 16.06 -1.80
CA SER A 124 16.59 15.28 -2.81
C SER A 124 15.48 16.08 -3.47
N GLU A 125 15.03 15.64 -4.63
CA GLU A 125 14.08 16.38 -5.46
C GLU A 125 12.96 15.50 -5.98
N SER A 126 11.71 15.98 -5.96
CA SER A 126 10.57 15.29 -6.56
C SER A 126 9.71 16.21 -7.41
N ILE A 127 9.43 15.81 -8.65
CA ILE A 127 8.76 16.65 -9.63
C ILE A 127 7.68 15.88 -10.41
N GLY A 128 6.42 16.30 -10.25
CA GLY A 128 5.32 15.83 -11.08
C GLY A 128 4.62 14.54 -10.61
N ALA A 129 4.79 14.16 -9.34
CA ALA A 129 4.11 13.03 -8.74
C ALA A 129 2.59 13.26 -8.67
N SER A 130 1.78 12.24 -9.00
CA SER A 130 0.32 12.31 -8.98
C SER A 130 -0.30 12.24 -7.58
N ASP A 131 0.53 12.12 -6.57
CA ASP A 131 0.20 12.04 -5.15
C ASP A 131 1.26 12.90 -4.40
N ALA A 132 1.94 12.37 -3.39
CA ALA A 132 3.03 13.05 -2.71
C ALA A 132 4.40 12.96 -3.44
N GLY A 133 5.09 14.10 -3.54
CA GLY A 133 6.44 14.20 -4.08
C GLY A 133 7.45 13.47 -3.20
N ILE A 134 7.57 13.90 -1.93
CA ILE A 134 8.42 13.28 -0.92
C ILE A 134 7.56 12.90 0.29
N TYR A 135 7.28 11.62 0.41
CA TYR A 135 6.45 11.03 1.46
C TYR A 135 7.33 10.24 2.42
N VAL A 136 7.01 10.23 3.71
CA VAL A 136 7.43 9.19 4.66
C VAL A 136 6.24 8.76 5.51
N GLY A 137 6.03 7.45 5.63
CA GLY A 137 4.83 6.90 6.26
C GLY A 137 5.10 5.77 7.24
N GLN A 138 4.25 5.61 8.25
CA GLN A 138 4.21 4.43 9.14
C GLN A 138 5.59 4.11 9.74
N THR A 139 6.37 5.14 10.02
CA THR A 139 7.80 5.06 10.35
C THR A 139 8.04 5.50 11.79
N ASN A 140 9.10 5.01 12.46
CA ASN A 140 9.42 5.51 13.80
C ASN A 140 9.98 6.95 13.74
N THR A 141 11.09 7.16 13.05
CA THR A 141 11.82 8.42 12.96
C THR A 141 12.18 8.69 11.50
N ALA A 142 11.90 9.93 11.09
CA ALA A 142 12.17 10.38 9.74
C ALA A 142 12.63 11.83 9.73
N ILE A 143 13.71 12.12 9.01
CA ILE A 143 14.19 13.48 8.75
C ILE A 143 14.19 13.70 7.24
N ILE A 144 13.46 14.72 6.79
CA ILE A 144 13.50 15.21 5.42
C ILE A 144 14.10 16.61 5.46
N ARG A 145 15.26 16.78 4.82
CA ARG A 145 15.96 18.07 4.83
C ARG A 145 16.60 18.47 3.53
N ASP A 146 16.84 19.77 3.39
CA ASP A 146 17.54 20.36 2.24
C ASP A 146 16.97 19.92 0.88
N SER A 147 15.68 19.55 0.84
CA SER A 147 15.05 18.89 -0.30
C SER A 147 14.03 19.80 -0.98
N ARG A 148 13.68 19.47 -2.22
CA ARG A 148 12.76 20.25 -3.06
C ARG A 148 11.63 19.39 -3.59
N ALA A 149 10.39 19.86 -3.51
CA ALA A 149 9.25 19.24 -4.16
C ALA A 149 8.51 20.27 -5.02
N ALA A 150 8.29 19.96 -6.30
CA ALA A 150 7.60 20.87 -7.21
C ALA A 150 6.60 20.18 -8.16
N TYR A 151 5.48 20.85 -8.45
CA TYR A 151 4.45 20.33 -9.37
C TYR A 151 3.87 18.96 -9.01
N ASN A 152 3.93 18.57 -7.74
CA ASN A 152 3.25 17.38 -7.22
C ASN A 152 1.84 17.75 -6.73
N VAL A 153 1.01 16.76 -6.38
CA VAL A 153 -0.22 17.06 -5.62
C VAL A 153 0.18 17.55 -4.23
N MET A 154 0.79 16.70 -3.41
CA MET A 154 1.44 17.13 -2.18
C MET A 154 2.95 17.23 -2.38
N GLY A 155 3.57 18.32 -1.95
CA GLY A 155 5.02 18.46 -1.99
C GLY A 155 5.70 17.46 -1.06
N PHE A 156 5.37 17.56 0.23
CA PHE A 156 5.91 16.74 1.30
C PHE A 156 4.80 16.15 2.17
N GLU A 157 4.96 14.90 2.59
CA GLU A 157 4.00 14.18 3.43
C GLU A 157 4.67 13.37 4.54
N ILE A 158 4.16 13.53 5.75
CA ILE A 158 4.47 12.73 6.94
C ILE A 158 3.14 12.09 7.36
N GLU A 159 3.03 10.77 7.17
CA GLU A 159 1.86 9.97 7.49
C GLU A 159 2.17 9.01 8.65
N ASN A 160 1.46 9.10 9.78
CA ASN A 160 1.60 8.10 10.85
C ASN A 160 3.06 7.84 11.30
N VAL A 161 3.85 8.91 11.44
CA VAL A 161 5.24 8.86 11.89
C VAL A 161 5.33 9.18 13.38
N GLN A 162 6.15 8.49 14.18
CA GLN A 162 6.22 8.79 15.62
C GLN A 162 7.12 9.99 15.93
N GLY A 163 8.17 10.21 15.15
CA GLY A 163 9.06 11.37 15.21
C GLY A 163 9.43 11.86 13.81
N GLY A 164 8.67 12.81 13.27
CA GLY A 164 8.87 13.37 11.94
C GLY A 164 9.55 14.74 11.96
N GLU A 165 10.41 15.02 10.97
CA GLU A 165 11.03 16.34 10.83
C GLU A 165 11.12 16.82 9.39
N TYR A 166 10.65 18.05 9.16
CA TYR A 166 10.95 18.84 7.97
C TYR A 166 11.92 19.96 8.31
N ASP A 167 13.14 19.94 7.75
CA ASP A 167 14.13 21.01 7.96
C ASP A 167 14.67 21.60 6.64
N ASN A 168 14.54 22.90 6.46
CA ASN A 168 15.17 23.64 5.35
C ASN A 168 14.77 23.13 3.94
N ASN A 169 13.51 22.69 3.77
CA ASN A 169 12.98 22.23 2.49
C ASN A 169 12.28 23.34 1.70
N ILE A 170 12.13 23.14 0.40
CA ILE A 170 11.41 24.02 -0.52
C ILE A 170 10.26 23.25 -1.18
N ALA A 171 9.02 23.66 -0.87
CA ALA A 171 7.82 23.17 -1.54
C ALA A 171 7.24 24.28 -2.42
N GLU A 172 7.21 24.08 -3.73
CA GLU A 172 6.77 25.11 -4.66
C GLU A 172 5.97 24.61 -5.86
N CYS A 173 4.97 25.37 -6.31
CA CYS A 173 4.15 24.97 -7.47
C CYS A 173 3.44 23.61 -7.31
N ASN A 174 3.26 23.07 -6.11
CA ASN A 174 2.44 21.88 -5.86
C ASN A 174 0.95 22.27 -5.74
N THR A 175 0.05 21.29 -5.51
CA THR A 175 -1.33 21.60 -5.05
C THR A 175 -1.32 22.04 -3.58
N GLY A 176 -0.66 21.25 -2.73
CA GLY A 176 -0.35 21.56 -1.34
C GLY A 176 1.13 21.35 -1.03
N ALA A 177 1.68 22.14 -0.11
CA ALA A 177 3.12 22.14 0.15
C ALA A 177 3.55 21.07 1.16
N PHE A 178 3.02 21.11 2.40
CA PHE A 178 3.37 20.17 3.48
C PHE A 178 2.12 19.56 4.12
N LEU A 179 2.15 18.26 4.44
CA LEU A 179 1.08 17.53 5.12
C LEU A 179 1.63 16.68 6.27
N ILE A 180 1.03 16.81 7.46
CA ILE A 180 1.29 15.95 8.63
C ILE A 180 -0.06 15.40 9.09
N TYR A 181 -0.26 14.08 9.09
CA TYR A 181 -1.56 13.48 9.41
C TYR A 181 -1.46 12.00 9.76
N ASP A 182 -2.54 11.47 10.33
CA ASP A 182 -2.71 10.03 10.57
C ASP A 182 -3.85 9.46 9.72
N LEU A 183 -3.64 8.29 9.10
CA LEU A 183 -4.67 7.54 8.39
C LEU A 183 -5.31 6.44 9.25
N GLU A 184 -6.56 6.12 8.91
CA GLU A 184 -7.33 5.04 9.55
C GLU A 184 -6.97 3.63 9.04
N ASN A 185 -7.15 2.64 9.91
CA ASN A 185 -7.02 1.21 9.64
C ASN A 185 -5.62 0.81 9.15
N ILE A 186 -4.57 1.42 9.70
CA ILE A 186 -3.18 1.18 9.31
C ILE A 186 -2.34 0.53 10.43
N THR A 187 -1.03 0.37 10.18
CA THR A 187 -0.12 -0.42 11.05
C THR A 187 0.50 0.35 12.21
N ARG A 188 0.48 1.68 12.17
CA ARG A 188 1.10 2.59 13.15
C ARG A 188 0.29 3.87 13.25
N TYR A 189 0.39 4.61 14.35
CA TYR A 189 -0.16 5.96 14.46
C TYR A 189 0.93 6.95 14.86
N GLY A 190 0.74 8.20 14.47
CA GLY A 190 1.69 9.27 14.70
C GLY A 190 1.69 9.76 16.13
N ASP A 191 2.71 10.55 16.47
CA ASP A 191 2.84 11.11 17.81
C ASP A 191 3.41 12.53 17.85
N THR A 192 4.57 12.76 17.23
CA THR A 192 5.27 14.05 17.34
C THR A 192 5.94 14.42 16.00
N SER A 193 5.84 15.68 15.57
CA SER A 193 6.53 16.19 14.38
C SER A 193 6.98 17.65 14.49
N VAL A 194 8.12 17.99 13.86
CA VAL A 194 8.67 19.36 13.82
C VAL A 194 8.85 19.84 12.38
N MET A 195 8.33 21.02 12.07
CA MET A 195 8.48 21.69 10.78
C MET A 195 9.22 23.01 10.95
N ILE A 196 10.47 23.07 10.47
CA ILE A 196 11.37 24.20 10.70
C ILE A 196 12.11 24.70 9.46
N ASN A 197 12.26 26.03 9.33
CA ASN A 197 13.04 26.69 8.28
C ASN A 197 12.62 26.38 6.84
N ASN A 198 11.41 25.86 6.63
CA ASN A 198 10.94 25.50 5.30
C ASN A 198 10.38 26.71 4.54
N VAL A 199 10.40 26.63 3.22
CA VAL A 199 9.78 27.59 2.31
C VAL A 199 8.66 26.90 1.54
N ALA A 200 7.42 27.29 1.80
CA ALA A 200 6.24 26.92 1.02
C ALA A 200 5.84 28.12 0.17
N ARG A 201 6.01 28.04 -1.16
CA ARG A 201 5.66 29.17 -2.04
C ARG A 201 4.92 28.79 -3.31
N ASN A 202 3.95 29.61 -3.71
CA ASN A 202 3.26 29.47 -5.00
C ASN A 202 2.67 28.06 -5.24
N ASN A 203 2.16 27.39 -4.21
CA ASN A 203 1.62 26.03 -4.33
C ASN A 203 0.16 26.08 -4.80
N ASN A 204 -0.04 26.47 -6.06
CA ASN A 204 -1.36 26.75 -6.64
C ASN A 204 -1.73 25.85 -7.82
N THR A 205 -0.99 24.76 -8.04
CA THR A 205 -1.31 23.80 -9.09
C THR A 205 -2.65 23.13 -8.79
N TYR A 206 -3.51 22.95 -9.80
CA TYR A 206 -4.77 22.19 -9.63
C TYR A 206 -4.53 20.79 -9.09
N ASN A 207 -5.49 20.21 -8.36
CA ASN A 207 -5.36 18.85 -7.85
C ASN A 207 -5.57 17.82 -8.98
N PHE A 208 -4.62 16.91 -9.17
CA PHE A 208 -4.65 15.86 -10.19
C PHE A 208 -4.48 14.44 -9.61
N ALA A 209 -4.72 14.27 -8.30
CA ALA A 209 -4.74 12.96 -7.67
C ALA A 209 -5.98 12.14 -8.07
N HIS A 210 -5.82 10.83 -8.08
CA HIS A 210 -6.87 9.90 -8.51
C HIS A 210 -7.91 9.58 -7.43
N SER A 211 -7.50 9.52 -6.16
CA SER A 211 -8.32 9.07 -5.02
C SER A 211 -7.60 9.32 -3.70
N GLY A 212 -8.24 8.99 -2.58
CA GLY A 212 -7.65 9.12 -1.25
C GLY A 212 -7.73 10.55 -0.71
N LEU A 213 -7.21 10.77 0.50
CA LEU A 213 -7.35 12.04 1.21
C LEU A 213 -6.65 13.20 0.50
N VAL A 214 -5.54 12.95 -0.19
CA VAL A 214 -4.85 13.98 -0.97
C VAL A 214 -5.68 14.48 -2.16
N SER A 215 -6.63 13.70 -2.67
CA SER A 215 -7.46 14.05 -3.85
C SER A 215 -8.49 15.14 -3.58
N VAL A 216 -8.65 15.51 -2.32
CA VAL A 216 -9.57 16.55 -1.83
C VAL A 216 -8.84 17.74 -1.23
N VAL A 217 -7.50 17.71 -1.20
CA VAL A 217 -6.70 18.88 -0.79
C VAL A 217 -6.92 20.01 -1.79
N PRO A 218 -7.35 21.20 -1.33
CA PRO A 218 -7.53 22.34 -2.22
C PRO A 218 -6.19 22.86 -2.71
N ARG A 219 -6.13 23.28 -3.98
CA ARG A 219 -4.98 24.04 -4.49
C ARG A 219 -4.76 25.29 -3.64
N GLY A 220 -3.50 25.71 -3.49
CA GLY A 220 -3.17 26.88 -2.69
C GLY A 220 -3.05 26.57 -1.21
N THR A 221 -2.57 25.38 -0.84
CA THR A 221 -2.40 24.98 0.56
C THR A 221 -0.93 25.01 0.95
N GLY A 222 -0.56 25.83 1.93
CA GLY A 222 0.82 25.90 2.44
C GLY A 222 1.18 24.70 3.32
N PHE A 223 0.51 24.57 4.46
CA PHE A 223 0.62 23.44 5.37
C PHE A 223 -0.78 22.99 5.78
N ILE A 224 -1.02 21.68 5.78
CA ILE A 224 -2.26 21.08 6.26
C ILE A 224 -1.98 19.96 7.27
N THR A 225 -2.81 19.87 8.31
CA THR A 225 -2.75 18.78 9.30
C THR A 225 -4.13 18.26 9.66
N LEU A 226 -4.19 16.96 9.96
CA LEU A 226 -5.43 16.22 10.25
C LEU A 226 -5.18 15.06 11.23
N GLY A 227 -5.89 15.04 12.36
CA GLY A 227 -5.90 13.88 13.28
C GLY A 227 -4.54 13.49 13.85
N TYR A 228 -3.68 14.46 14.14
CA TYR A 228 -2.29 14.23 14.55
C TYR A 228 -1.90 15.15 15.71
N ASP A 229 -1.18 14.60 16.69
CA ASP A 229 -0.80 15.31 17.92
C ASP A 229 0.63 15.87 17.89
N ASN A 230 0.91 16.84 18.77
CA ASN A 230 2.25 17.40 19.05
C ASN A 230 3.02 17.82 17.80
N ILE A 231 2.62 18.97 17.23
CA ILE A 231 3.25 19.53 16.04
C ILE A 231 3.81 20.91 16.37
N GLU A 232 5.09 21.14 16.08
CA GLU A 232 5.71 22.47 16.16
C GLU A 232 6.05 22.99 14.75
N VAL A 233 5.51 24.16 14.39
CA VAL A 233 5.71 24.83 13.10
C VAL A 233 6.40 26.15 13.36
N LEU A 234 7.70 26.22 13.09
CA LEU A 234 8.51 27.40 13.40
C LEU A 234 9.48 27.86 12.33
N ASN A 235 9.69 29.18 12.25
CA ASN A 235 10.64 29.80 11.32
C ASN A 235 10.42 29.45 9.84
N ASN A 236 9.20 29.08 9.45
CA ASN A 236 8.87 28.79 8.06
C ASN A 236 8.41 30.05 7.33
N THR A 237 8.54 30.05 6.01
CA THR A 237 7.98 31.08 5.12
C THR A 237 6.87 30.48 4.27
N PHE A 238 5.68 31.04 4.36
CA PHE A 238 4.53 30.73 3.53
C PHE A 238 4.20 31.93 2.64
N GLU A 239 4.24 31.75 1.32
CA GLU A 239 4.06 32.84 0.36
C GLU A 239 3.19 32.40 -0.83
N ASP A 240 2.25 33.25 -1.24
CA ASP A 240 1.47 33.09 -2.46
C ASP A 240 0.65 31.78 -2.52
N HIS A 241 -0.19 31.55 -1.52
CA HIS A 241 -1.08 30.38 -1.46
C HIS A 241 -2.53 30.79 -1.70
N SER A 242 -3.21 30.23 -2.70
CA SER A 242 -4.54 30.69 -3.08
C SER A 242 -5.61 30.41 -2.00
N THR A 243 -5.46 29.33 -1.22
CA THR A 243 -6.40 28.89 -0.16
C THR A 243 -5.98 29.34 1.24
N ALA A 244 -4.80 28.92 1.72
CA ALA A 244 -4.30 29.30 3.05
C ALA A 244 -2.81 28.97 3.23
N ALA A 245 -2.15 29.67 4.17
CA ALA A 245 -0.80 29.30 4.58
C ALA A 245 -0.82 28.08 5.52
N VAL A 246 -1.75 28.03 6.47
CA VAL A 246 -1.95 26.90 7.38
C VAL A 246 -3.43 26.52 7.46
N ILE A 247 -3.73 25.23 7.30
CA ILE A 247 -5.03 24.62 7.54
C ILE A 247 -4.85 23.55 8.61
N TYR A 248 -5.58 23.62 9.72
CA TYR A 248 -5.62 22.50 10.65
C TYR A 248 -7.07 22.11 10.92
N ALA A 249 -7.35 20.83 10.69
CA ALA A 249 -8.70 20.28 10.67
C ALA A 249 -8.74 18.94 11.42
N SER A 250 -9.95 18.45 11.67
CA SER A 250 -10.26 17.17 12.29
C SER A 250 -10.97 16.25 11.31
N TYR A 251 -10.85 14.94 11.54
CA TYR A 251 -11.58 13.91 10.80
C TYR A 251 -13.10 14.05 10.96
N GLU A 252 -13.58 14.68 12.03
CA GLU A 252 -14.99 14.98 12.22
C GLU A 252 -15.55 15.84 11.07
N LEU A 253 -14.75 16.69 10.44
CA LEU A 253 -15.17 17.47 9.27
C LEU A 253 -15.42 16.61 8.03
N ILE A 254 -14.73 15.47 7.94
CA ILE A 254 -14.73 14.58 6.77
C ILE A 254 -15.75 13.45 6.97
N ASP A 255 -15.66 12.75 8.09
CA ASP A 255 -16.48 11.56 8.37
C ASP A 255 -17.77 11.90 9.15
N GLY A 256 -17.81 13.06 9.81
CA GLY A 256 -18.83 13.41 10.79
C GLY A 256 -18.51 12.91 12.21
N LYS A 257 -19.18 13.51 13.19
CA LYS A 257 -18.92 13.22 14.62
C LYS A 257 -19.18 11.75 14.94
N ASN A 258 -18.21 11.09 15.58
CA ASN A 258 -18.21 9.68 15.98
C ASN A 258 -18.24 8.64 14.83
N ASN A 259 -18.15 9.06 13.57
CA ASN A 259 -18.28 8.17 12.42
C ASN A 259 -16.97 7.56 11.92
N THR A 260 -15.82 8.07 12.36
CA THR A 260 -14.51 7.47 12.03
C THR A 260 -14.49 6.00 12.44
N ALA A 261 -14.28 5.09 11.49
CA ALA A 261 -14.45 3.65 11.70
C ALA A 261 -13.34 3.08 12.60
N ASP A 262 -12.14 3.66 12.51
CA ASP A 262 -11.00 3.29 13.32
C ASP A 262 -10.97 4.06 14.64
N LYS A 263 -11.26 3.38 15.75
CA LYS A 263 -11.30 3.95 17.09
C LYS A 263 -9.92 4.03 17.75
N LYS A 264 -8.88 3.53 17.07
CA LYS A 264 -7.47 3.68 17.48
C LYS A 264 -6.88 5.03 17.06
N LEU A 265 -7.44 5.64 16.02
CA LEU A 265 -7.08 6.95 15.51
C LEU A 265 -7.64 8.04 16.42
N ASP A 266 -6.84 9.08 16.67
CA ASP A 266 -7.33 10.32 17.26
C ASP A 266 -7.81 11.25 16.13
N PRO A 267 -9.12 11.57 16.05
CA PRO A 267 -9.62 12.33 14.92
C PRO A 267 -9.27 13.82 14.98
N TYR A 268 -8.67 14.32 16.06
CA TYR A 268 -8.39 15.75 16.25
C TYR A 268 -6.89 16.03 16.24
N THR A 269 -6.48 17.18 15.67
CA THR A 269 -5.12 17.68 15.81
C THR A 269 -5.00 18.53 17.07
N GLU A 270 -4.08 18.16 17.96
CA GLU A 270 -3.87 18.83 19.25
C GLU A 270 -2.39 18.94 19.62
N GLY A 271 -2.06 19.81 20.58
CA GLY A 271 -0.65 20.11 20.89
C GLY A 271 0.05 20.87 19.74
N LEU A 272 -0.69 21.72 19.01
CA LEU A 272 -0.20 22.44 17.84
C LEU A 272 0.45 23.78 18.23
N HIS A 273 1.73 23.97 17.92
CA HIS A 273 2.49 25.16 18.26
C HIS A 273 3.00 25.87 16.98
N ILE A 274 2.42 27.02 16.64
CA ILE A 274 2.76 27.76 15.41
C ILE A 274 3.36 29.11 15.79
N HIS A 275 4.66 29.30 15.53
CA HIS A 275 5.33 30.55 15.92
C HIS A 275 6.52 30.94 15.04
N ASN A 276 6.85 32.24 15.04
CA ASN A 276 7.98 32.78 14.28
C ASN A 276 7.96 32.50 12.77
N ASN A 277 6.78 32.21 12.20
CA ASN A 277 6.63 32.05 10.76
C ASN A 277 6.35 33.38 10.08
N VAL A 278 6.60 33.44 8.78
CA VAL A 278 6.24 34.55 7.91
C VAL A 278 5.15 34.09 6.95
N MET A 279 4.01 34.77 6.90
CA MET A 279 2.88 34.43 6.04
C MET A 279 2.50 35.64 5.18
N LYS A 280 2.57 35.47 3.85
CA LYS A 280 2.34 36.51 2.86
C LYS A 280 1.39 36.02 1.78
N ASN A 281 0.48 36.89 1.36
CA ASN A 281 -0.42 36.70 0.23
C ASN A 281 -1.06 35.31 0.21
N SER A 282 -1.79 34.95 1.27
CA SER A 282 -2.39 33.63 1.44
C SER A 282 -3.91 33.71 1.62
N GLY A 283 -4.66 32.91 0.87
CA GLY A 283 -6.12 32.96 0.86
C GLY A 283 -6.72 34.01 -0.07
N TYR A 284 -6.05 34.31 -1.18
CA TYR A 284 -6.52 35.34 -2.12
C TYR A 284 -7.49 34.81 -3.20
N ASP A 285 -7.56 33.49 -3.43
CA ASP A 285 -8.35 32.85 -4.49
C ASP A 285 -8.71 31.40 -4.12
N LEU A 286 -9.88 31.22 -3.46
CA LEU A 286 -10.38 29.88 -3.15
C LEU A 286 -10.85 29.18 -4.43
N PRO A 287 -10.50 27.90 -4.64
CA PRO A 287 -11.02 27.14 -5.76
C PRO A 287 -12.55 26.98 -5.65
N PRO A 288 -13.28 27.03 -6.78
CA PRO A 288 -14.72 26.81 -6.78
C PRO A 288 -15.07 25.37 -6.35
N PRO A 289 -16.29 25.13 -5.80
CA PRO A 289 -16.75 23.79 -5.47
C PRO A 289 -16.72 22.85 -6.68
N ASP A 290 -16.25 21.63 -6.46
CA ASP A 290 -16.46 20.53 -7.39
C ASP A 290 -17.86 19.94 -7.15
N LEU A 291 -18.86 20.49 -7.86
CA LEU A 291 -20.25 20.07 -7.73
C LEU A 291 -20.50 18.64 -8.21
N GLU A 292 -19.61 18.08 -9.04
CA GLU A 292 -19.71 16.70 -9.52
C GLU A 292 -19.22 15.73 -8.44
N LYS A 293 -18.08 16.01 -7.80
CA LYS A 293 -17.61 15.26 -6.63
C LYS A 293 -18.59 15.32 -5.46
N LEU A 294 -19.15 16.50 -5.19
CA LEU A 294 -20.17 16.67 -4.15
C LEU A 294 -21.44 15.86 -4.45
N ALA A 295 -21.89 15.82 -5.71
CA ALA A 295 -23.04 15.01 -6.11
C ALA A 295 -22.78 13.49 -6.00
N ASN A 296 -21.51 13.09 -5.96
CA ASN A 296 -21.07 11.70 -5.75
C ASN A 296 -20.79 11.36 -4.27
N GLY A 297 -21.11 12.26 -3.33
CA GLY A 297 -20.95 12.02 -1.90
C GLY A 297 -19.55 12.33 -1.34
N GLU A 298 -18.66 12.95 -2.12
CA GLU A 298 -17.33 13.36 -1.66
C GLU A 298 -17.42 14.69 -0.90
N VAL A 299 -17.97 14.67 0.32
CA VAL A 299 -18.21 15.86 1.16
C VAL A 299 -16.90 16.59 1.50
N GLU A 300 -15.79 15.88 1.54
CA GLU A 300 -14.45 16.43 1.69
C GLU A 300 -14.03 17.40 0.57
N SER A 301 -14.58 17.26 -0.64
CA SER A 301 -14.36 18.21 -1.75
C SER A 301 -14.97 19.60 -1.47
N VAL A 302 -15.78 19.71 -0.41
CA VAL A 302 -16.40 20.96 0.01
C VAL A 302 -15.45 21.80 0.85
N LEU A 303 -14.32 21.32 1.38
CA LEU A 303 -13.44 22.11 2.26
C LEU A 303 -13.16 23.55 1.79
N PRO A 304 -12.68 23.83 0.56
CA PRO A 304 -12.52 25.21 0.07
C PRO A 304 -13.85 25.98 -0.02
N THR A 305 -14.95 25.28 -0.26
CA THR A 305 -16.31 25.83 -0.25
C THR A 305 -16.80 26.11 1.17
N LEU A 306 -16.47 25.28 2.17
CA LEU A 306 -16.75 25.52 3.59
C LEU A 306 -16.04 26.80 4.03
N ILE A 307 -14.73 26.91 3.71
CA ILE A 307 -13.92 28.11 4.00
C ILE A 307 -14.57 29.33 3.33
N GLY A 308 -14.95 29.23 2.06
CA GLY A 308 -15.53 30.34 1.30
C GLY A 308 -16.96 30.74 1.69
N LEU A 309 -17.82 29.76 2.03
CA LEU A 309 -19.21 29.98 2.45
C LEU A 309 -19.31 30.51 3.87
N LYS A 310 -18.40 30.10 4.76
CA LYS A 310 -18.39 30.53 6.16
C LYS A 310 -17.63 31.83 6.38
N ASN A 311 -16.72 32.21 5.48
CA ASN A 311 -16.08 33.54 5.48
C ASN A 311 -17.01 34.66 4.97
N LEU A 312 -18.22 34.76 5.52
CA LEU A 312 -19.16 35.85 5.33
C LEU A 312 -18.94 36.92 6.41
N PRO A 313 -19.07 38.23 6.09
CA PRO A 313 -19.06 39.25 7.14
C PRO A 313 -20.22 39.00 8.12
N THR A 314 -19.96 39.16 9.43
CA THR A 314 -20.94 38.99 10.51
C THR A 314 -22.25 39.71 10.20
N LEU A 315 -23.31 38.93 9.96
CA LEU A 315 -24.64 39.43 9.64
C LEU A 315 -25.41 39.63 10.95
N ASN A 316 -25.53 40.88 11.40
CA ASN A 316 -26.40 41.23 12.53
C ASN A 316 -27.90 41.20 12.18
N ASP A 317 -28.26 40.94 10.91
CA ASP A 317 -29.63 40.92 10.40
C ASP A 317 -29.77 39.99 9.16
N PRO A 318 -30.54 38.88 9.26
CA PRO A 318 -30.77 37.93 8.17
C PRO A 318 -31.42 38.52 6.91
N THR A 319 -32.08 39.69 7.01
CA THR A 319 -32.73 40.33 5.85
C THR A 319 -31.75 41.05 4.92
N GLN A 320 -30.49 41.20 5.32
CA GLN A 320 -29.43 41.81 4.49
C GLN A 320 -28.77 40.84 3.50
N LEU A 321 -29.11 39.55 3.55
CA LEU A 321 -28.62 38.50 2.64
C LEU A 321 -28.86 38.84 1.15
N LEU A 322 -29.97 39.54 0.85
CA LEU A 322 -30.40 39.84 -0.53
C LEU A 322 -29.96 41.22 -1.03
N GLY A 323 -29.34 42.06 -0.18
CA GLY A 323 -29.19 43.50 -0.42
C GLY A 323 -27.77 44.03 -0.61
N SER A 324 -26.71 43.25 -0.36
CA SER A 324 -25.34 43.80 -0.25
C SER A 324 -24.43 43.49 -1.45
N LEU A 325 -24.68 44.16 -2.57
CA LEU A 325 -23.81 44.13 -3.76
C LEU A 325 -22.36 44.62 -3.51
N THR A 326 -22.10 45.30 -2.38
CA THR A 326 -20.75 45.73 -1.95
C THR A 326 -20.03 44.76 -1.01
N ASN A 327 -20.72 43.78 -0.40
CA ASN A 327 -20.09 42.70 0.40
C ASN A 327 -19.63 41.50 -0.47
N ILE A 328 -19.83 41.60 -1.78
CA ILE A 328 -19.43 40.58 -2.78
C ILE A 328 -17.89 40.48 -2.93
N LEU A 329 -17.11 41.46 -2.46
CA LEU A 329 -15.64 41.46 -2.58
C LEU A 329 -14.91 40.51 -1.62
N ASN A 330 -15.60 40.00 -0.58
CA ASN A 330 -15.07 39.00 0.36
C ASN A 330 -15.69 37.61 0.15
N LEU A 331 -16.59 37.42 -0.82
CA LEU A 331 -17.01 36.08 -1.23
C LEU A 331 -15.82 35.36 -1.87
N GLY A 332 -15.35 34.27 -1.26
CA GLY A 332 -14.35 33.39 -1.88
C GLY A 332 -12.88 33.68 -1.55
N LYS A 333 -12.58 34.32 -0.40
CA LYS A 333 -11.19 34.45 0.11
C LYS A 333 -10.95 33.57 1.33
N GLY A 334 -9.75 33.04 1.48
CA GLY A 334 -9.28 32.32 2.66
C GLY A 334 -8.61 33.25 3.68
N ALA A 335 -7.61 32.72 4.39
CA ALA A 335 -6.81 33.44 5.38
C ALA A 335 -5.38 32.88 5.46
N HIS A 336 -4.51 33.56 6.20
CA HIS A 336 -3.20 33.01 6.56
C HIS A 336 -3.37 31.70 7.34
N ILE A 337 -4.17 31.70 8.42
CA ILE A 337 -4.44 30.51 9.23
C ILE A 337 -5.93 30.18 9.23
N VAL A 338 -6.27 28.91 8.98
CA VAL A 338 -7.63 28.39 8.97
C VAL A 338 -7.75 27.22 9.95
N TRP A 339 -8.77 27.27 10.81
CA TRP A 339 -9.13 26.22 11.78
C TRP A 339 -10.59 25.79 11.62
N ASP A 340 -10.86 24.50 11.76
CA ASP A 340 -12.22 23.97 11.86
C ASP A 340 -12.92 24.26 13.19
N GLY A 341 -12.22 24.61 14.27
CA GLY A 341 -12.84 24.89 15.56
C GLY A 341 -13.20 23.65 16.39
N LEU A 342 -12.91 22.44 15.91
CA LEU A 342 -13.37 21.19 16.52
C LEU A 342 -12.32 20.61 17.49
N ARG A 343 -12.82 19.96 18.55
CA ARG A 343 -12.05 19.26 19.60
C ARG A 343 -12.88 18.11 20.14
N ASP A 344 -12.24 17.09 20.71
CA ASP A 344 -12.98 16.01 21.39
C ASP A 344 -13.63 16.46 22.71
N ASP A 345 -14.60 15.69 23.19
CA ASP A 345 -15.11 15.77 24.56
C ASP A 345 -14.64 14.51 25.32
N LEU A 346 -14.48 14.59 26.65
CA LEU A 346 -14.09 13.42 27.45
C LEU A 346 -15.14 12.30 27.33
N ASP A 347 -14.69 11.11 26.92
CA ASP A 347 -15.50 9.89 27.00
C ASP A 347 -15.18 9.16 28.31
N GLU A 348 -15.93 9.47 29.37
CA GLU A 348 -15.71 8.92 30.72
C GLU A 348 -15.91 7.41 30.82
N ASP A 349 -16.77 6.86 29.96
CA ASP A 349 -17.15 5.45 29.99
C ASP A 349 -16.23 4.61 29.09
N CYS A 350 -15.32 5.23 28.34
CA CYS A 350 -14.39 4.52 27.47
C CYS A 350 -13.23 3.90 28.26
N PRO A 351 -13.13 2.56 28.33
CA PRO A 351 -12.04 1.90 29.04
C PRO A 351 -10.72 2.06 28.30
N TYR A 352 -9.61 1.96 29.03
CA TYR A 352 -8.28 1.87 28.42
C TYR A 352 -8.21 0.63 27.50
N PRO A 353 -7.68 0.75 26.27
CA PRO A 353 -7.68 -0.34 25.31
C PRO A 353 -6.79 -1.51 25.74
N VAL A 354 -7.19 -2.72 25.35
CA VAL A 354 -6.46 -3.97 25.62
C VAL A 354 -6.17 -4.72 24.31
N ASP A 355 -5.13 -5.53 24.32
CA ASP A 355 -4.76 -6.41 23.21
C ASP A 355 -5.70 -7.63 23.11
N SER A 356 -5.41 -8.51 22.15
CA SER A 356 -6.19 -9.74 21.92
C SER A 356 -6.15 -10.74 23.10
N ASN A 357 -5.19 -10.62 24.02
CA ASN A 357 -5.08 -11.43 25.23
C ASN A 357 -5.78 -10.77 26.44
N GLY A 358 -6.25 -9.54 26.29
CA GLY A 358 -6.83 -8.73 27.36
C GLY A 358 -5.79 -7.97 28.20
N ASP A 359 -4.54 -7.92 27.77
CA ASP A 359 -3.49 -7.13 28.42
C ASP A 359 -3.55 -5.66 27.95
N PRO A 360 -3.24 -4.66 28.81
CA PRO A 360 -3.28 -3.25 28.40
C PRO A 360 -2.33 -2.97 27.22
N VAL A 361 -2.82 -2.24 26.21
CA VAL A 361 -1.98 -1.73 25.12
C VAL A 361 -0.86 -0.85 25.70
N PRO A 362 0.39 -0.91 25.18
CA PRO A 362 1.45 0.00 25.61
C PRO A 362 1.03 1.47 25.52
N MET A 363 1.55 2.34 26.39
CA MET A 363 1.27 3.79 26.35
C MET A 363 2.56 4.60 26.31
N TRP A 364 2.46 5.79 25.74
CA TRP A 364 3.46 6.86 25.92
C TRP A 364 3.44 7.39 27.36
N ASP A 365 4.46 8.16 27.73
CA ASP A 365 4.52 8.83 29.04
C ASP A 365 3.35 9.80 29.27
N SER A 366 2.73 10.29 28.19
CA SER A 366 1.50 11.09 28.21
C SER A 366 0.25 10.30 28.62
N GLY A 367 0.30 8.96 28.58
CA GLY A 367 -0.85 8.08 28.75
C GLY A 367 -1.60 7.77 27.45
N LYS A 368 -1.19 8.33 26.31
CA LYS A 368 -1.73 8.00 24.98
C LYS A 368 -1.40 6.55 24.61
N PRO A 369 -2.39 5.72 24.20
CA PRO A 369 -2.13 4.35 23.75
C PRO A 369 -1.26 4.29 22.48
N ILE A 370 -0.35 3.33 22.42
CA ILE A 370 0.51 3.04 21.26
C ILE A 370 -0.13 1.92 20.45
N HIS A 371 -1.01 2.30 19.53
CA HIS A 371 -1.73 1.34 18.69
C HIS A 371 -0.91 0.82 17.50
N THR A 372 -1.25 -0.39 17.07
CA THR A 372 -0.74 -1.04 15.85
C THR A 372 -1.90 -1.76 15.15
N ASN A 373 -1.67 -2.41 14.01
CA ASN A 373 -2.65 -3.30 13.37
C ASN A 373 -2.85 -4.64 14.10
N GLU A 374 -1.99 -4.98 15.06
CA GLU A 374 -2.12 -6.21 15.87
C GLU A 374 -3.11 -6.04 17.03
N HIS A 375 -3.38 -4.79 17.44
CA HIS A 375 -4.35 -4.47 18.47
C HIS A 375 -5.78 -4.44 17.92
N PRO A 376 -6.78 -5.02 18.63
CA PRO A 376 -8.19 -4.91 18.27
C PRO A 376 -8.64 -3.45 18.18
N ASN A 377 -9.60 -3.18 17.28
CA ASN A 377 -10.26 -1.87 17.24
C ASN A 377 -11.16 -1.74 18.49
N PRO A 378 -10.94 -0.74 19.38
CA PRO A 378 -11.75 -0.57 20.58
C PRO A 378 -13.19 -0.13 20.24
N SER A 379 -14.10 -0.23 21.21
CA SER A 379 -15.51 0.15 21.03
C SER A 379 -15.75 1.67 21.03
N CYS A 380 -14.77 2.46 21.46
CA CYS A 380 -14.81 3.90 21.67
C CYS A 380 -13.39 4.49 21.52
N HIS A 381 -13.28 5.81 21.34
CA HIS A 381 -11.99 6.50 21.28
C HIS A 381 -11.51 6.82 22.70
N TYR A 382 -10.41 6.20 23.12
CA TYR A 382 -9.85 6.49 24.44
C TYR A 382 -9.11 7.84 24.44
N ASN A 383 -9.61 8.82 25.20
CA ASN A 383 -9.04 10.16 25.26
C ASN A 383 -8.80 10.70 26.69
N ALA A 384 -8.95 9.87 27.72
CA ALA A 384 -8.84 10.32 29.10
C ALA A 384 -7.47 10.93 29.47
N TYR A 385 -6.42 10.59 28.71
CA TYR A 385 -5.07 11.17 28.86
C TYR A 385 -5.00 12.69 28.62
N LYS A 386 -6.03 13.26 27.96
CA LYS A 386 -6.13 14.70 27.65
C LYS A 386 -6.79 15.53 28.76
N PHE A 387 -7.34 14.88 29.77
CA PHE A 387 -8.17 15.50 30.80
C PHE A 387 -7.60 15.28 32.20
N ASP A 388 -7.76 16.28 33.07
CA ASP A 388 -7.31 16.23 34.45
C ASP A 388 -8.31 15.50 35.38
N GLU A 389 -7.97 15.41 36.66
CA GLU A 389 -8.83 14.79 37.70
C GLU A 389 -10.19 15.50 37.89
N ASN A 390 -10.33 16.74 37.42
CA ASN A 390 -11.58 17.51 37.43
C ASN A 390 -12.36 17.38 36.12
N LYS A 391 -11.91 16.50 35.21
CA LYS A 391 -12.48 16.30 33.86
C LYS A 391 -12.35 17.53 32.98
N ALA A 392 -11.42 18.42 33.30
CA ALA A 392 -11.09 19.57 32.48
C ALA A 392 -9.92 19.21 31.54
N ARG A 393 -9.99 19.65 30.29
CA ARG A 393 -8.91 19.48 29.32
C ARG A 393 -7.62 20.12 29.85
N ILE A 394 -6.49 19.41 29.74
CA ILE A 394 -5.19 19.91 30.18
C ILE A 394 -4.68 20.92 29.14
N GLN A 395 -4.79 22.21 29.46
CA GLN A 395 -4.41 23.32 28.59
C GLN A 395 -3.12 24.01 29.07
N PRO A 396 -2.28 24.51 28.14
CA PRO A 396 -2.41 24.51 26.68
C PRO A 396 -1.95 23.20 26.01
N GLU A 397 -1.55 22.19 26.78
CA GLU A 397 -0.90 20.95 26.32
C GLU A 397 -1.68 20.24 25.20
N TRP A 398 -2.98 20.00 25.40
CA TRP A 398 -3.87 19.43 24.38
C TRP A 398 -4.72 20.53 23.71
N GLY A 399 -4.06 21.61 23.33
CA GLY A 399 -4.67 22.77 22.67
C GLY A 399 -3.82 23.23 21.48
N SER A 400 -3.82 24.54 21.24
CA SER A 400 -3.04 25.15 20.18
C SER A 400 -2.53 26.52 20.63
N CYS A 401 -1.26 26.82 20.34
CA CYS A 401 -0.63 28.10 20.65
C CYS A 401 -0.10 28.74 19.36
N ILE A 402 -0.61 29.95 19.06
CA ILE A 402 -0.22 30.71 17.87
C ILE A 402 0.29 32.08 18.31
N HIS A 403 1.58 32.36 18.11
CA HIS A 403 2.19 33.62 18.52
C HIS A 403 3.43 33.99 17.70
N ASP A 404 3.83 35.25 17.74
CA ASP A 404 5.06 35.75 17.10
C ASP A 404 5.22 35.44 15.60
N ASN A 405 4.10 35.23 14.88
CA ASN A 405 4.09 35.09 13.42
C ASN A 405 3.96 36.47 12.77
N ASP A 406 4.72 36.70 11.70
CA ASP A 406 4.59 37.89 10.83
C ASP A 406 3.52 37.61 9.77
N LEU A 407 2.30 38.07 10.04
CA LEU A 407 1.14 37.91 9.17
C LEU A 407 0.94 39.20 8.37
N ASP A 408 1.19 39.16 7.06
CA ASP A 408 1.04 40.36 6.23
C ASP A 408 -0.43 40.81 6.16
N SER A 409 -0.63 42.11 6.02
CA SER A 409 -1.94 42.76 5.98
C SER A 409 -2.72 42.54 4.68
N ASP A 410 -2.13 41.83 3.71
CA ASP A 410 -2.74 41.50 2.43
C ASP A 410 -3.89 40.48 2.52
N SER A 411 -3.95 39.74 3.63
CA SER A 411 -4.88 38.64 3.85
C SER A 411 -5.46 38.68 5.27
N ALA A 412 -6.58 37.99 5.48
CA ALA A 412 -7.10 37.83 6.84
C ALA A 412 -6.10 37.02 7.68
N PRO A 413 -5.78 37.43 8.92
CA PRO A 413 -4.80 36.72 9.74
C PRO A 413 -5.27 35.33 10.14
N TYR A 414 -6.57 35.15 10.36
CA TYR A 414 -7.11 33.94 10.96
C TYR A 414 -8.61 33.77 10.68
N LEU A 415 -9.04 32.52 10.50
CA LEU A 415 -10.44 32.10 10.40
C LEU A 415 -10.68 30.81 11.19
N ASN A 416 -11.72 30.81 12.01
CA ASN A 416 -12.33 29.63 12.62
C ASN A 416 -13.71 29.42 12.00
N PHE A 417 -13.94 28.29 11.35
CA PHE A 417 -15.20 28.03 10.66
C PHE A 417 -16.17 27.09 11.40
N HIS A 418 -15.90 26.73 12.66
CA HIS A 418 -16.86 26.01 13.52
C HIS A 418 -17.47 24.73 12.87
N GLY A 419 -16.63 23.86 12.31
CA GLY A 419 -17.02 22.56 11.78
C GLY A 419 -18.02 22.65 10.64
N THR A 420 -19.12 21.90 10.74
CA THR A 420 -20.23 21.91 9.77
C THR A 420 -21.43 22.75 10.21
N ASP A 421 -21.36 23.42 11.38
CA ASP A 421 -22.44 24.24 11.93
C ASP A 421 -22.93 25.30 10.92
N GLY A 422 -24.24 25.40 10.73
CA GLY A 422 -24.91 26.31 9.78
C GLY A 422 -25.07 25.79 8.36
N LEU A 423 -24.50 24.63 8.05
CA LEU A 423 -24.62 23.99 6.75
C LEU A 423 -25.53 22.77 6.76
N GLU A 424 -26.25 22.53 7.85
CA GLU A 424 -27.11 21.36 8.06
C GLU A 424 -28.18 21.26 6.98
N LEU A 425 -28.75 22.39 6.55
CA LEU A 425 -29.73 22.40 5.45
C LEU A 425 -29.11 22.07 4.10
N VAL A 426 -27.84 22.45 3.87
CA VAL A 426 -27.12 22.19 2.62
C VAL A 426 -26.66 20.73 2.57
N LEU A 427 -26.11 20.23 3.67
CA LEU A 427 -25.68 18.84 3.84
C LEU A 427 -26.88 17.89 3.80
N ALA A 428 -27.98 18.19 4.48
CA ALA A 428 -29.19 17.36 4.45
C ALA A 428 -29.86 17.28 3.07
N ILE A 429 -29.75 18.32 2.25
CA ILE A 429 -30.20 18.29 0.84
C ILE A 429 -29.28 17.39 0.00
N ALA A 430 -27.97 17.43 0.25
CA ALA A 430 -26.99 16.58 -0.43
C ALA A 430 -27.17 15.09 -0.03
N GLU A 431 -27.38 14.82 1.26
CA GLU A 431 -27.54 13.48 1.85
C GLU A 431 -28.97 12.93 1.72
N GLN A 432 -29.91 13.71 1.18
CA GLN A 432 -31.34 13.38 1.10
C GLN A 432 -31.99 13.06 2.47
N ASP A 433 -31.41 13.55 3.57
CA ASP A 433 -31.99 13.41 4.90
C ASP A 433 -33.05 14.51 5.13
N PHE A 434 -34.32 14.11 5.27
CA PHE A 434 -35.42 15.04 5.55
C PHE A 434 -35.79 15.10 7.04
N SER A 435 -35.04 14.42 7.93
CA SER A 435 -35.25 14.43 9.38
C SER A 435 -35.04 15.81 10.02
N ILE A 436 -34.20 16.63 9.38
CA ILE A 436 -33.96 18.06 9.64
C ILE A 436 -35.23 18.93 9.60
N LEU A 437 -36.28 18.49 8.90
CA LEU A 437 -37.57 19.20 8.83
C LEU A 437 -38.46 18.95 10.07
N SER A 438 -37.98 18.18 11.04
CA SER A 438 -38.62 18.02 12.35
C SER A 438 -38.50 19.30 13.20
N PRO A 439 -39.37 19.51 14.21
CA PRO A 439 -39.30 20.70 15.07
C PRO A 439 -37.98 20.84 15.85
N THR A 440 -37.31 19.74 16.18
CA THR A 440 -35.96 19.71 16.78
C THR A 440 -34.90 20.03 15.73
N GLY A 441 -34.94 19.39 14.56
CA GLY A 441 -34.01 19.71 13.46
C GLY A 441 -34.11 21.16 12.99
N LEU A 442 -35.29 21.79 13.06
CA LEU A 442 -35.48 23.21 12.77
C LEU A 442 -34.84 24.15 13.80
N LEU A 443 -34.72 23.74 15.06
CA LEU A 443 -34.01 24.50 16.09
C LEU A 443 -32.49 24.37 15.90
N ASP A 444 -32.01 23.17 15.60
CA ASP A 444 -30.59 22.91 15.32
C ASP A 444 -30.13 23.69 14.07
N VAL A 445 -30.95 23.76 13.02
CA VAL A 445 -30.72 24.62 11.84
C VAL A 445 -30.68 26.11 12.18
N LEU A 446 -31.51 26.56 13.13
CA LEU A 446 -31.55 27.97 13.56
C LEU A 446 -30.32 28.34 14.39
N GLU A 447 -29.83 27.44 15.24
CA GLU A 447 -28.58 27.61 15.98
C GLU A 447 -27.37 27.53 15.04
N GLY A 448 -27.35 26.56 14.12
CA GLY A 448 -26.34 26.45 13.06
C GLY A 448 -26.25 27.72 12.21
N LEU A 449 -27.39 28.29 11.77
CA LEU A 449 -27.42 29.53 11.00
C LEU A 449 -26.78 30.73 11.72
N LEU A 450 -26.75 30.73 13.05
CA LEU A 450 -26.07 31.76 13.87
C LEU A 450 -24.55 31.50 13.98
N ASN A 451 -24.13 30.24 13.93
CA ASN A 451 -22.72 29.81 13.91
C ASN A 451 -22.12 29.71 12.49
N LEU A 452 -22.92 29.98 11.44
CA LEU A 452 -22.49 29.94 10.05
C LEU A 452 -21.30 30.87 9.72
N PRO A 453 -21.23 32.12 10.21
CA PRO A 453 -20.09 33.00 9.92
C PRO A 453 -18.85 32.59 10.72
N SER A 454 -17.68 32.59 10.08
CA SER A 454 -16.40 32.31 10.72
C SER A 454 -16.01 33.37 11.77
N ASP A 455 -15.41 32.92 12.87
CA ASP A 455 -14.71 33.80 13.81
C ASP A 455 -13.32 34.16 13.27
N THR A 456 -12.91 35.41 13.49
CA THR A 456 -11.61 35.96 13.07
C THR A 456 -10.70 36.25 14.28
N ASN A 457 -11.16 35.93 15.49
CA ASN A 457 -10.46 36.21 16.72
C ASN A 457 -9.38 35.17 17.03
N LEU A 458 -8.12 35.57 16.86
CA LEU A 458 -6.97 34.74 17.18
C LEU A 458 -6.71 34.59 18.70
N SER A 459 -7.43 35.33 19.58
CA SER A 459 -7.15 35.31 21.03
C SER A 459 -7.34 33.94 21.67
N ASP A 460 -8.10 33.06 21.04
CA ASP A 460 -8.28 31.67 21.48
C ASP A 460 -6.98 30.87 21.40
N HIS A 461 -5.99 31.32 20.64
CA HIS A 461 -4.69 30.67 20.53
C HIS A 461 -3.56 31.43 21.25
N ASP A 462 -3.89 32.55 21.92
CA ASP A 462 -2.93 33.29 22.75
C ASP A 462 -2.77 32.61 24.11
N CYS A 463 -1.99 31.52 24.11
CA CYS A 463 -1.70 30.75 25.31
C CYS A 463 -1.04 31.56 26.42
N GLN A 464 -0.17 32.52 26.06
CA GLN A 464 0.51 33.35 27.05
C GLN A 464 -0.49 34.25 27.78
N ALA A 465 -1.44 34.86 27.07
CA ALA A 465 -2.49 35.68 27.69
C ALA A 465 -3.50 34.83 28.48
N ARG A 466 -3.87 33.65 27.97
CA ARG A 466 -4.90 32.77 28.57
C ARG A 466 -4.40 31.96 29.77
N PHE A 467 -3.18 31.43 29.68
CA PHE A 467 -2.65 30.43 30.62
C PHE A 467 -1.34 30.85 31.30
N GLY A 468 -0.75 31.99 30.90
CA GLY A 468 0.51 32.48 31.46
C GLY A 468 1.76 31.72 31.00
N LYS A 469 1.61 30.75 30.08
CA LYS A 469 2.67 29.94 29.48
C LYS A 469 2.30 29.56 28.04
N THR A 470 3.30 29.33 27.19
CA THR A 470 3.14 28.72 25.85
C THR A 470 3.40 27.21 25.90
N LEU A 471 3.19 26.53 24.76
CA LEU A 471 3.73 25.18 24.57
C LEU A 471 5.28 25.23 24.57
N PRO A 472 5.96 24.20 25.12
CA PRO A 472 7.39 24.07 25.00
C PRO A 472 7.78 23.65 23.58
N SER A 473 8.94 24.12 23.10
CA SER A 473 9.50 23.59 21.86
C SER A 473 9.77 22.10 21.96
N LEU A 474 9.46 21.39 20.89
CA LEU A 474 9.62 19.96 20.76
C LEU A 474 11.11 19.61 20.54
N PRO A 475 11.55 18.43 21.01
CA PRO A 475 12.88 17.95 20.68
C PRO A 475 13.00 17.71 19.17
N ARG A 476 14.18 18.02 18.62
CA ARG A 476 14.53 17.67 17.24
C ARG A 476 14.64 16.16 17.07
N VAL A 477 14.36 15.66 15.88
CA VAL A 477 14.45 14.23 15.59
C VAL A 477 15.93 13.83 15.45
N GLU A 478 16.33 12.75 16.12
CA GLU A 478 17.68 12.19 16.02
C GLU A 478 17.63 10.79 15.40
N ILE A 479 18.42 10.59 14.35
CA ILE A 479 18.64 9.26 13.77
C ILE A 479 19.91 8.68 14.38
N PRO A 480 19.85 7.55 15.09
CA PRO A 480 21.05 6.89 15.60
C PRO A 480 21.95 6.45 14.44
N PRO A 481 23.28 6.49 14.61
CA PRO A 481 24.20 6.04 13.56
C PRO A 481 23.95 4.58 13.19
N PHE A 482 24.08 4.25 11.91
CA PHE A 482 24.04 2.87 11.46
C PHE A 482 25.32 2.14 11.89
N GLU A 483 25.16 0.99 12.55
CA GLU A 483 26.25 0.09 12.91
C GLU A 483 26.07 -1.24 12.14
N PRO A 484 26.97 -1.57 11.19
CA PRO A 484 26.98 -2.87 10.55
C PRO A 484 27.11 -3.98 11.61
N SER A 485 26.43 -5.10 11.41
CA SER A 485 26.54 -6.29 12.26
C SER A 485 27.92 -6.90 12.10
N GLY A 486 28.51 -6.75 10.90
CA GLY A 486 29.74 -7.46 10.51
C GLY A 486 29.50 -8.93 10.18
N GLU A 487 28.25 -9.36 10.04
CA GLU A 487 27.85 -10.75 9.85
C GLU A 487 27.11 -10.92 8.51
N PHE A 488 27.82 -11.34 7.46
CA PHE A 488 27.27 -11.57 6.12
C PHE A 488 27.94 -12.77 5.42
N ASP A 489 27.18 -13.45 4.56
CA ASP A 489 27.71 -14.46 3.65
C ASP A 489 28.38 -13.81 2.44
N PRO A 490 29.70 -14.01 2.23
CA PRO A 490 30.32 -13.58 0.99
C PRO A 490 29.81 -14.43 -0.17
N ALA A 491 29.63 -13.82 -1.34
CA ALA A 491 29.34 -14.57 -2.56
C ALA A 491 30.49 -15.56 -2.85
N PRO A 492 30.18 -16.84 -3.14
CA PRO A 492 31.19 -17.81 -3.52
C PRO A 492 31.86 -17.41 -4.83
N SER A 493 33.14 -17.79 -5.03
CA SER A 493 33.82 -17.55 -6.30
C SER A 493 33.27 -18.45 -7.41
N ASP A 494 33.36 -18.00 -8.66
CA ASP A 494 32.94 -18.77 -9.83
C ASP A 494 33.60 -20.17 -9.88
N GLU A 495 34.87 -20.27 -9.46
CA GLU A 495 35.62 -21.53 -9.39
C GLU A 495 35.01 -22.52 -8.38
N VAL A 496 34.52 -22.02 -7.24
CA VAL A 496 33.84 -22.84 -6.21
C VAL A 496 32.48 -23.28 -6.74
N VAL A 497 31.71 -22.36 -7.33
CA VAL A 497 30.41 -22.68 -7.94
C VAL A 497 30.57 -23.77 -9.00
N GLU A 498 31.52 -23.61 -9.92
CA GLU A 498 31.79 -24.58 -10.99
C GLU A 498 32.21 -25.95 -10.42
N PHE A 499 33.07 -25.98 -9.39
CA PHE A 499 33.52 -27.22 -8.78
C PHE A 499 32.35 -28.07 -8.23
N TYR A 500 31.40 -27.44 -7.53
CA TYR A 500 30.27 -28.15 -6.94
C TYR A 500 29.14 -28.44 -7.94
N CYS A 501 28.83 -27.49 -8.83
CA CYS A 501 27.75 -27.64 -9.80
C CYS A 501 28.09 -28.65 -10.91
N SER A 502 29.35 -28.82 -11.27
CA SER A 502 29.78 -29.77 -12.31
C SER A 502 30.22 -31.14 -11.77
N ALA A 503 29.93 -31.43 -10.49
CA ALA A 503 30.23 -32.71 -9.87
C ALA A 503 29.41 -33.86 -10.50
N GLU A 504 30.08 -34.96 -10.84
CA GLU A 504 29.39 -36.18 -11.30
C GLU A 504 28.59 -36.81 -10.14
N VAL A 505 27.32 -37.10 -10.39
CA VAL A 505 26.40 -37.75 -9.46
C VAL A 505 25.83 -39.03 -10.06
N ALA A 506 25.45 -39.99 -9.22
CA ALA A 506 24.90 -41.25 -9.71
C ALA A 506 23.49 -41.06 -10.30
N ASP A 507 23.12 -41.95 -11.24
CA ASP A 507 21.78 -41.97 -11.83
C ASP A 507 20.69 -42.06 -10.74
N GLY A 508 19.75 -41.12 -10.76
CA GLY A 508 18.66 -41.07 -9.79
C GLY A 508 18.97 -40.34 -8.47
N GLU A 509 20.20 -39.83 -8.29
CA GLU A 509 20.61 -39.03 -7.12
C GLU A 509 20.62 -37.52 -7.44
N ILE A 510 20.39 -36.69 -6.44
CA ILE A 510 20.45 -35.22 -6.56
C ILE A 510 21.88 -34.78 -6.25
N ASN A 511 22.36 -33.75 -6.94
CA ASN A 511 23.60 -33.08 -6.55
C ASN A 511 23.38 -32.22 -5.31
N ARG A 512 23.36 -32.87 -4.14
CA ARG A 512 23.05 -32.26 -2.83
C ARG A 512 24.06 -31.19 -2.44
N GLU A 513 25.34 -31.35 -2.77
CA GLU A 513 26.37 -30.33 -2.49
C GLU A 513 26.17 -29.06 -3.32
N ALA A 514 25.77 -29.21 -4.59
CA ALA A 514 25.45 -28.08 -5.46
C ALA A 514 24.28 -27.23 -4.93
N LEU A 515 23.38 -27.78 -4.12
CA LEU A 515 22.25 -27.03 -3.55
C LEU A 515 22.67 -25.81 -2.72
N ASN A 516 23.90 -25.77 -2.22
CA ASN A 516 24.47 -24.62 -1.51
C ASN A 516 24.88 -23.45 -2.45
N TYR A 517 24.86 -23.67 -3.76
CA TYR A 517 25.35 -22.73 -4.77
C TYR A 517 24.27 -22.42 -5.81
N ASN A 518 24.42 -21.29 -6.50
CA ASN A 518 23.54 -20.89 -7.60
C ASN A 518 24.13 -21.43 -8.90
N CYS A 519 23.69 -22.61 -9.32
CA CYS A 519 24.27 -23.27 -10.48
C CYS A 519 23.87 -22.59 -11.80
N PRO A 520 24.79 -22.45 -12.76
CA PRO A 520 24.49 -21.85 -14.06
C PRO A 520 23.33 -22.50 -14.82
N THR A 521 23.16 -23.82 -14.73
CA THR A 521 22.09 -24.54 -15.40
C THR A 521 21.33 -25.47 -14.43
N LEU A 522 20.04 -25.66 -14.70
CA LEU A 522 19.15 -26.43 -13.83
C LEU A 522 19.56 -27.90 -13.71
N ASP A 523 20.08 -28.49 -14.78
CA ASP A 523 20.48 -29.89 -14.85
C ASP A 523 21.67 -30.23 -13.94
N GLN A 524 22.49 -29.24 -13.56
CA GLN A 524 23.60 -29.41 -12.62
C GLN A 524 23.15 -29.84 -11.21
N TYR A 525 21.91 -29.56 -10.83
CA TYR A 525 21.32 -30.08 -9.59
C TYR A 525 20.86 -31.54 -9.69
N ASN A 526 20.74 -32.08 -10.91
CA ASN A 526 20.24 -33.42 -11.19
C ASN A 526 18.88 -33.75 -10.53
N LEU A 527 17.91 -32.82 -10.60
CA LEU A 527 16.60 -32.99 -9.95
C LEU A 527 15.66 -33.94 -10.69
N PHE A 528 15.86 -34.13 -12.00
CA PHE A 528 14.96 -34.86 -12.88
C PHE A 528 15.71 -35.91 -13.69
N ALA A 529 15.06 -37.03 -14.00
CA ALA A 529 15.66 -38.14 -14.74
C ALA A 529 16.04 -37.79 -16.19
N ASP A 530 15.37 -36.80 -16.79
CA ASP A 530 15.75 -36.19 -18.05
C ASP A 530 16.13 -34.73 -17.83
N ALA A 531 17.41 -34.40 -18.03
CA ALA A 531 17.97 -33.05 -17.93
C ALA A 531 17.29 -32.03 -18.86
N GLN A 532 16.66 -32.49 -19.95
CA GLN A 532 16.01 -31.63 -20.95
C GLN A 532 14.48 -31.55 -20.76
N ASP A 533 13.92 -32.29 -19.80
CA ASP A 533 12.48 -32.27 -19.52
C ASP A 533 12.22 -32.30 -18.00
N PRO A 534 11.89 -31.13 -17.39
CA PRO A 534 11.64 -31.01 -15.97
C PRO A 534 10.31 -31.66 -15.56
N ARG A 535 9.55 -32.25 -16.49
CA ARG A 535 8.33 -33.01 -16.22
C ARG A 535 8.61 -34.52 -16.10
N SER A 536 9.82 -34.95 -16.43
CA SER A 536 10.26 -36.34 -16.28
C SER A 536 10.22 -36.80 -14.81
N MET A 537 10.50 -38.09 -14.57
CA MET A 537 10.48 -38.66 -13.22
C MET A 537 11.45 -37.87 -12.31
N PRO A 538 11.01 -37.40 -11.13
CA PRO A 538 11.92 -36.79 -10.17
C PRO A 538 12.95 -37.78 -9.64
N ASN A 539 14.19 -37.33 -9.47
CA ASN A 539 15.24 -38.08 -8.80
C ASN A 539 15.00 -38.10 -7.27
N GLU A 540 15.69 -39.01 -6.57
CA GLU A 540 15.58 -39.22 -5.11
C GLU A 540 14.15 -39.31 -4.56
N SER A 541 13.22 -39.87 -5.34
CA SER A 541 11.81 -39.97 -4.95
C SER A 541 11.17 -38.62 -4.62
N GLY A 542 11.60 -37.53 -5.27
CA GLY A 542 10.91 -36.25 -5.21
C GLY A 542 9.41 -36.40 -5.45
N GLN A 543 8.58 -35.70 -4.68
CA GLN A 543 7.13 -35.86 -4.71
C GLN A 543 6.48 -34.72 -5.50
N PRO A 544 5.85 -35.02 -6.65
CA PRO A 544 5.01 -34.07 -7.34
C PRO A 544 3.80 -33.69 -6.52
N PHE A 545 3.37 -32.44 -6.67
CA PHE A 545 2.13 -31.97 -6.07
C PHE A 545 1.41 -30.93 -6.92
N VAL A 546 0.12 -30.83 -6.69
CA VAL A 546 -0.79 -29.84 -7.26
C VAL A 546 -1.50 -29.11 -6.15
N LEU A 547 -1.97 -27.90 -6.47
CA LEU A 547 -2.74 -27.08 -5.55
C LEU A 547 -4.22 -27.15 -5.93
N ASN A 548 -5.10 -26.90 -4.95
CA ASN A 548 -6.53 -26.74 -5.22
C ASN A 548 -6.72 -25.48 -6.07
N THR A 549 -6.33 -24.32 -5.54
CA THR A 549 -6.26 -23.08 -6.31
C THR A 549 -4.79 -22.72 -6.58
N LYS A 550 -4.50 -22.30 -7.81
CA LYS A 550 -3.13 -22.02 -8.29
C LYS A 550 -2.96 -20.55 -8.66
N LEU A 551 -1.73 -20.05 -8.49
CA LEU A 551 -1.32 -18.74 -8.99
C LEU A 551 -1.61 -18.67 -10.49
N PHE A 552 -2.34 -17.63 -10.89
CA PHE A 552 -2.57 -17.30 -12.28
C PHE A 552 -1.28 -16.78 -12.91
N SER A 553 -0.92 -17.32 -14.07
CA SER A 553 0.26 -16.92 -14.85
C SER A 553 -0.01 -17.25 -16.31
N ASP A 554 -0.78 -16.39 -16.98
CA ASP A 554 -1.16 -16.47 -18.40
C ASP A 554 -1.61 -17.86 -18.85
N TYR A 555 -2.49 -18.49 -18.05
CA TYR A 555 -3.02 -19.84 -18.29
C TYR A 555 -1.95 -20.95 -18.41
N SER A 556 -0.74 -20.75 -17.90
CA SER A 556 0.27 -21.80 -17.86
C SER A 556 -0.20 -23.02 -17.04
N THR A 557 0.06 -24.22 -17.56
CA THR A 557 0.05 -25.45 -16.76
C THR A 557 1.31 -25.51 -15.92
N LYS A 558 1.22 -26.11 -14.73
CA LYS A 558 2.29 -26.05 -13.74
C LYS A 558 2.63 -27.43 -13.19
N TYR A 559 3.93 -27.71 -13.15
CA TYR A 559 4.50 -28.90 -12.53
C TYR A 559 5.25 -28.47 -11.28
N ARG A 560 4.97 -29.11 -10.14
CA ARG A 560 5.65 -28.81 -8.89
C ARG A 560 6.14 -30.09 -8.27
N VAL A 561 7.37 -30.07 -7.78
CA VAL A 561 7.98 -31.20 -7.09
C VAL A 561 8.65 -30.69 -5.83
N VAL A 562 8.45 -31.40 -4.72
CA VAL A 562 9.19 -31.18 -3.49
C VAL A 562 10.20 -32.31 -3.28
N PHE A 563 11.43 -31.93 -2.95
CA PHE A 563 12.53 -32.82 -2.63
C PHE A 563 12.95 -32.58 -1.19
N VAL A 564 12.35 -33.33 -0.26
CA VAL A 564 12.78 -33.34 1.15
C VAL A 564 14.08 -34.16 1.25
N PRO A 565 15.08 -33.74 2.05
CA PRO A 565 16.29 -34.54 2.24
C PRO A 565 16.00 -35.96 2.76
N PRO A 566 16.78 -36.98 2.37
CA PRO A 566 16.58 -38.34 2.84
C PRO A 566 16.70 -38.41 4.38
N GLY A 567 15.68 -39.00 5.02
CA GLY A 567 15.63 -39.16 6.48
C GLY A 567 15.07 -37.96 7.25
N GLU A 568 14.83 -36.83 6.59
CA GLU A 568 14.22 -35.65 7.19
C GLU A 568 12.70 -35.62 6.98
N GLN A 569 12.00 -34.81 7.79
CA GLN A 569 10.54 -34.67 7.71
C GLN A 569 10.14 -33.19 7.73
N ALA A 570 9.24 -32.81 6.84
CA ALA A 570 8.49 -31.56 6.97
C ALA A 570 7.46 -31.67 8.10
N VAL A 571 7.05 -30.54 8.66
CA VAL A 571 6.08 -30.46 9.76
C VAL A 571 4.78 -29.85 9.25
N TYR A 572 3.67 -30.55 9.52
CA TYR A 572 2.32 -30.06 9.29
C TYR A 572 2.03 -28.86 10.19
N SER A 573 1.53 -27.77 9.60
CA SER A 573 1.00 -26.60 10.31
C SER A 573 -0.16 -26.02 9.48
N ASP A 574 -1.34 -25.92 10.10
CA ASP A 574 -2.54 -25.37 9.49
C ASP A 574 -3.05 -24.13 10.25
N GLY A 575 -4.10 -23.50 9.72
CA GLY A 575 -4.78 -22.39 10.38
C GLY A 575 -5.97 -22.81 11.24
N GLN A 576 -6.13 -24.12 11.53
CA GLN A 576 -7.27 -24.60 12.31
C GLN A 576 -7.22 -23.99 13.72
N ASP A 577 -8.40 -23.67 14.26
CA ASP A 577 -8.59 -22.96 15.53
C ASP A 577 -8.04 -21.52 15.58
N GLY A 578 -7.66 -20.94 14.44
CA GLY A 578 -7.35 -19.52 14.29
C GLY A 578 -5.93 -19.09 14.72
N ASN A 579 -5.10 -20.01 15.20
CA ASN A 579 -3.78 -19.69 15.76
C ASN A 579 -2.71 -19.36 14.71
N ASN A 580 -2.92 -19.71 13.42
CA ASN A 580 -1.98 -19.44 12.34
C ASN A 580 -2.70 -19.39 10.97
N VAL A 581 -3.49 -18.34 10.72
CA VAL A 581 -4.28 -18.21 9.48
C VAL A 581 -3.44 -18.28 8.19
N ASN A 582 -2.14 -17.97 8.27
CA ASN A 582 -1.19 -18.07 7.16
C ASN A 582 -0.37 -19.38 7.15
N GLY A 583 -0.71 -20.33 8.02
CA GLY A 583 0.01 -21.58 8.23
C GLY A 583 0.31 -22.34 6.94
N SER A 584 1.55 -22.79 6.84
CA SER A 584 2.08 -23.54 5.70
C SER A 584 2.95 -24.70 6.18
N ILE A 585 3.24 -25.65 5.30
CA ILE A 585 4.12 -26.77 5.66
C ILE A 585 5.53 -26.25 5.94
N VAL A 586 6.06 -26.59 7.11
CA VAL A 586 7.40 -26.20 7.55
C VAL A 586 8.40 -27.24 7.06
N PHE A 587 9.18 -26.89 6.04
CA PHE A 587 10.16 -27.79 5.44
C PHE A 587 11.52 -27.78 6.18
N PRO A 588 12.25 -28.91 6.24
CA PRO A 588 13.61 -28.96 6.78
C PRO A 588 14.63 -28.30 5.82
N GLU A 589 15.80 -27.96 6.36
CA GLU A 589 16.96 -27.52 5.57
C GLU A 589 17.31 -28.52 4.46
N GLY A 590 17.82 -28.05 3.32
CA GLY A 590 18.15 -28.88 2.16
C GLY A 590 16.93 -29.26 1.31
N THR A 591 15.73 -28.80 1.70
CA THR A 591 14.53 -28.97 0.87
C THR A 591 14.63 -28.14 -0.41
N VAL A 592 14.27 -28.74 -1.54
CA VAL A 592 14.09 -28.05 -2.82
C VAL A 592 12.64 -28.13 -3.25
N ILE A 593 12.06 -27.01 -3.67
CA ILE A 593 10.78 -26.97 -4.38
C ILE A 593 11.03 -26.46 -5.78
N ALA A 594 10.79 -27.30 -6.78
CA ALA A 594 10.87 -26.92 -8.18
C ALA A 594 9.46 -26.64 -8.72
N LYS A 595 9.28 -25.53 -9.43
CA LYS A 595 8.03 -25.16 -10.11
C LYS A 595 8.31 -24.83 -11.56
N THR A 596 7.81 -25.64 -12.47
CA THR A 596 7.91 -25.42 -13.92
C THR A 596 6.61 -24.88 -14.47
N PHE A 597 6.70 -23.84 -15.30
CA PHE A 597 5.59 -23.26 -16.03
C PHE A 597 5.68 -23.71 -17.48
N ALA A 598 4.61 -24.34 -17.96
CA ALA A 598 4.53 -24.85 -19.32
C ALA A 598 3.25 -24.34 -20.01
N PHE A 599 3.31 -24.25 -21.33
CA PHE A 599 2.20 -23.82 -22.16
C PHE A 599 1.74 -24.99 -23.02
N THR A 600 0.50 -25.41 -22.77
CA THR A 600 -0.12 -26.60 -23.38
C THR A 600 -1.00 -26.18 -24.56
N ASP A 601 -0.77 -26.80 -25.71
CA ASP A 601 -1.60 -26.69 -26.91
C ASP A 601 -1.96 -28.10 -27.39
N GLU A 602 -3.15 -28.56 -26.99
CA GLU A 602 -3.73 -29.84 -27.39
C GLU A 602 -4.04 -29.89 -28.90
N SER A 603 -4.21 -28.75 -29.57
CA SER A 603 -4.48 -28.68 -31.01
C SER A 603 -3.22 -28.99 -31.84
N GLN A 604 -2.06 -28.60 -31.32
CA GLN A 604 -0.75 -28.88 -31.92
C GLN A 604 -0.10 -30.14 -31.33
N GLY A 605 -0.65 -30.68 -30.24
CA GLY A 605 -0.04 -31.80 -29.53
C GLY A 605 1.31 -31.41 -28.92
N THR A 606 1.40 -30.21 -28.36
CA THR A 606 2.62 -29.68 -27.76
C THR A 606 2.39 -29.20 -26.34
N GLU A 607 3.42 -29.31 -25.51
CA GLU A 607 3.49 -28.63 -24.22
C GLU A 607 4.94 -28.20 -23.99
N VAL A 608 5.14 -26.89 -23.91
CA VAL A 608 6.46 -26.25 -23.91
C VAL A 608 6.76 -25.69 -22.53
N PRO A 609 7.73 -26.24 -21.77
CA PRO A 609 8.29 -25.60 -20.60
C PRO A 609 9.00 -24.29 -21.00
N VAL A 610 8.66 -23.19 -20.32
CA VAL A 610 9.25 -21.86 -20.58
C VAL A 610 10.17 -21.45 -19.45
N GLU A 611 9.80 -21.74 -18.20
CA GLU A 611 10.62 -21.44 -17.04
C GLU A 611 10.49 -22.49 -15.94
N THR A 612 11.53 -22.58 -15.09
CA THR A 612 11.51 -23.33 -13.83
C THR A 612 12.04 -22.43 -12.71
N ARG A 613 11.29 -22.31 -11.62
CA ARG A 613 11.73 -21.61 -10.41
C ARG A 613 12.05 -22.61 -9.33
N LEU A 614 13.23 -22.47 -8.72
CA LEU A 614 13.61 -23.24 -7.54
C LEU A 614 13.45 -22.38 -6.29
N LEU A 615 12.93 -22.98 -5.22
CA LEU A 615 13.11 -22.52 -3.85
C LEU A 615 13.98 -23.55 -3.13
N ILE A 616 15.14 -23.12 -2.61
CA ILE A 616 16.08 -23.99 -1.91
C ILE A 616 16.24 -23.48 -0.48
N LYS A 617 15.95 -24.31 0.52
CA LYS A 617 16.18 -23.97 1.93
C LYS A 617 17.62 -24.26 2.31
N ARG A 618 18.41 -23.22 2.58
CA ARG A 618 19.84 -23.28 2.93
C ARG A 618 20.05 -22.80 4.37
N ARG A 619 21.29 -22.94 4.85
CA ARG A 619 21.80 -22.14 5.97
C ARG A 619 22.73 -21.05 5.50
N ASN A 620 22.66 -19.93 6.20
CA ASN A 620 23.59 -18.82 6.08
C ASN A 620 24.80 -19.02 7.04
N SER A 621 25.82 -18.15 6.97
CA SER A 621 27.01 -18.19 7.85
C SER A 621 26.69 -18.08 9.35
N GLN A 622 25.51 -17.59 9.71
CA GLN A 622 25.02 -17.44 11.08
C GLN A 622 24.21 -18.66 11.54
N ASP A 623 24.30 -19.79 10.85
CA ASP A 623 23.56 -21.03 11.15
C ASP A 623 22.02 -20.88 11.08
N SER A 624 21.54 -19.79 10.46
CA SER A 624 20.12 -19.47 10.31
C SER A 624 19.59 -19.97 8.97
N ALA A 625 18.36 -20.48 8.97
CA ALA A 625 17.70 -20.96 7.76
C ALA A 625 17.28 -19.79 6.86
N VAL A 626 17.55 -19.91 5.55
CA VAL A 626 17.16 -18.95 4.52
C VAL A 626 16.60 -19.69 3.31
N TRP A 627 15.65 -19.08 2.61
CA TRP A 627 15.16 -19.60 1.33
C TRP A 627 15.76 -18.82 0.18
N VAL A 628 16.37 -19.54 -0.77
CA VAL A 628 16.92 -18.95 -1.99
C VAL A 628 15.99 -19.24 -3.17
N GLY A 629 15.50 -18.18 -3.81
CA GLY A 629 14.70 -18.25 -5.04
C GLY A 629 15.57 -18.11 -6.28
N LEU A 630 15.50 -19.08 -7.20
CA LEU A 630 16.31 -19.11 -8.42
C LEU A 630 15.41 -19.29 -9.66
N PRO A 631 15.23 -18.25 -10.50
CA PRO A 631 14.53 -18.37 -11.77
C PRO A 631 15.44 -18.94 -12.87
N TYR A 632 14.95 -19.94 -13.59
CA TYR A 632 15.60 -20.51 -14.78
C TYR A 632 14.72 -20.36 -16.01
N ILE A 633 15.30 -19.99 -17.14
CA ILE A 633 14.62 -19.88 -18.44
C ILE A 633 15.06 -21.03 -19.34
N TRP A 634 14.09 -21.72 -19.93
CA TRP A 634 14.34 -22.78 -20.91
C TRP A 634 14.64 -22.20 -22.28
N GLU A 635 15.77 -22.61 -22.85
CA GLU A 635 16.21 -22.23 -24.20
C GLU A 635 16.67 -23.46 -24.99
N GLU A 636 16.87 -23.29 -26.30
CA GLU A 636 17.41 -24.31 -27.18
C GLU A 636 18.86 -23.98 -27.55
N GLU A 637 19.80 -24.89 -27.26
CA GLU A 637 21.22 -24.79 -27.59
C GLU A 637 21.67 -26.08 -28.26
N ASP A 638 22.25 -25.97 -29.47
CA ASP A 638 22.72 -27.12 -30.26
C ASP A 638 21.68 -28.26 -30.41
N GLY A 639 20.39 -27.90 -30.49
CA GLY A 639 19.27 -28.85 -30.60
C GLY A 639 18.90 -29.57 -29.30
N LYS A 640 19.39 -29.09 -28.15
CA LYS A 640 19.03 -29.56 -26.81
C LYS A 640 18.33 -28.46 -26.02
N ARG A 641 17.42 -28.83 -25.14
CA ARG A 641 16.81 -27.89 -24.20
C ARG A 641 17.65 -27.75 -22.95
N VAL A 642 18.00 -26.52 -22.60
CA VAL A 642 18.80 -26.17 -21.41
C VAL A 642 18.06 -25.09 -20.64
N ALA A 643 17.99 -25.23 -19.32
CA ALA A 643 17.43 -24.19 -18.44
C ALA A 643 18.58 -23.42 -17.80
N ARG A 644 18.71 -22.12 -18.10
CA ARG A 644 19.77 -21.25 -17.57
C ARG A 644 19.27 -20.34 -16.46
N LEU A 645 20.11 -20.14 -15.45
CA LEU A 645 19.84 -19.21 -14.35
C LEU A 645 19.70 -17.78 -14.91
N ALA A 646 18.58 -17.13 -14.60
CA ALA A 646 18.22 -15.83 -15.14
C ALA A 646 17.77 -14.87 -14.03
N MET A 647 18.71 -14.44 -13.17
CA MET A 647 18.41 -13.58 -12.02
C MET A 647 17.75 -12.24 -12.39
N ASN A 648 17.92 -11.79 -13.63
CA ASN A 648 17.30 -10.60 -14.21
C ASN A 648 15.90 -10.84 -14.81
N GLY A 649 15.39 -12.08 -14.77
CA GLY A 649 14.11 -12.44 -15.38
C GLY A 649 14.17 -12.47 -16.92
N GLY A 650 13.02 -12.48 -17.56
CA GLY A 650 12.91 -12.50 -19.02
C GLY A 650 11.47 -12.38 -19.51
N THR A 651 11.29 -12.48 -20.83
CA THR A 651 9.98 -12.50 -21.47
C THR A 651 9.91 -13.62 -22.51
N ALA A 652 8.70 -14.11 -22.81
CA ALA A 652 8.47 -15.10 -23.85
C ALA A 652 7.15 -14.88 -24.60
N SER A 653 7.14 -15.18 -25.90
CA SER A 653 5.90 -15.38 -26.66
C SER A 653 5.35 -16.77 -26.37
N VAL A 654 4.08 -16.84 -26.00
CA VAL A 654 3.43 -18.08 -25.56
C VAL A 654 2.01 -18.17 -26.11
N ALA A 655 1.53 -19.41 -26.27
CA ALA A 655 0.17 -19.71 -26.70
C ALA A 655 -0.37 -20.91 -25.93
N TRP A 656 -1.67 -20.94 -25.68
CA TRP A 656 -2.35 -22.04 -25.01
C TRP A 656 -3.63 -22.41 -25.74
N HIS A 657 -3.92 -23.71 -25.72
CA HIS A 657 -5.18 -24.28 -26.20
C HIS A 657 -5.41 -25.63 -25.52
N TYR A 658 -6.07 -25.66 -24.37
CA TYR A 658 -6.25 -26.91 -23.61
C TYR A 658 -7.54 -26.91 -22.78
N ARG A 659 -8.03 -28.10 -22.43
CA ARG A 659 -9.09 -28.23 -21.43
C ARG A 659 -8.51 -28.25 -20.02
N ASP A 660 -8.95 -27.30 -19.21
CA ASP A 660 -8.56 -27.24 -17.80
C ASP A 660 -8.91 -28.55 -17.08
N ALA A 661 -7.94 -29.12 -16.35
CA ALA A 661 -8.07 -30.44 -15.75
C ALA A 661 -9.13 -30.51 -14.62
N ASP A 662 -9.52 -29.36 -14.06
CA ASP A 662 -10.47 -29.25 -12.96
C ASP A 662 -11.87 -28.84 -13.44
N SER A 663 -11.98 -27.76 -14.21
CA SER A 663 -13.26 -27.23 -14.71
C SER A 663 -13.73 -27.82 -16.04
N ASN A 664 -12.83 -28.49 -16.79
CA ASN A 664 -13.05 -28.99 -18.15
C ASN A 664 -13.38 -27.91 -19.20
N THR A 665 -13.21 -26.63 -18.83
CA THR A 665 -13.34 -25.47 -19.71
C THR A 665 -12.23 -25.47 -20.74
N LEU A 666 -12.56 -25.21 -22.01
CA LEU A 666 -11.55 -25.01 -23.05
C LEU A 666 -11.00 -23.59 -22.94
N LEU A 667 -9.71 -23.48 -22.68
CA LEU A 667 -8.98 -22.23 -22.57
C LEU A 667 -8.14 -22.03 -23.83
N THR A 668 -8.17 -20.84 -24.41
CA THR A 668 -7.39 -20.54 -25.61
C THR A 668 -6.94 -19.08 -25.65
N GLY A 669 -5.71 -18.84 -26.10
CA GLY A 669 -5.16 -17.50 -26.22
C GLY A 669 -3.65 -17.51 -26.47
N SER A 670 -3.08 -16.32 -26.52
CA SER A 670 -1.63 -16.10 -26.71
C SER A 670 -1.23 -14.71 -26.23
N THR A 671 0.04 -14.53 -25.91
CA THR A 671 0.67 -13.23 -25.60
C THR A 671 2.12 -13.25 -26.05
N ASP A 672 2.64 -12.10 -26.50
CA ASP A 672 4.05 -11.92 -26.83
C ASP A 672 4.89 -11.45 -25.62
N GLY A 673 4.24 -11.22 -24.48
CA GLY A 673 4.82 -10.56 -23.31
C GLY A 673 4.75 -11.37 -22.02
N TYR A 674 4.70 -12.72 -22.08
CA TYR A 674 4.73 -13.53 -20.85
C TYR A 674 5.96 -13.16 -20.03
N THR A 675 5.75 -12.60 -18.84
CA THR A 675 6.82 -12.05 -18.01
C THR A 675 7.32 -13.09 -17.03
N ILE A 676 8.61 -13.40 -17.10
CA ILE A 676 9.34 -14.26 -16.19
C ILE A 676 9.98 -13.36 -15.12
N PRO A 677 9.53 -13.43 -13.86
CA PRO A 677 10.03 -12.56 -12.79
C PRO A 677 11.52 -12.76 -12.52
N ASN A 678 12.18 -11.66 -12.23
CA ASN A 678 13.56 -11.61 -11.76
C ASN A 678 13.64 -12.04 -10.27
N GLY A 679 14.87 -12.22 -9.77
CA GLY A 679 15.11 -12.66 -8.39
C GLY A 679 14.52 -11.72 -7.33
N ASN A 680 14.60 -10.41 -7.55
CA ASN A 680 14.08 -9.41 -6.60
C ASN A 680 12.54 -9.39 -6.60
N GLN A 681 11.90 -9.52 -7.77
CA GLN A 681 10.44 -9.66 -7.88
C GLN A 681 9.92 -10.92 -7.19
N CYS A 682 10.72 -12.01 -7.14
CA CYS A 682 10.37 -13.17 -6.33
C CYS A 682 10.30 -12.81 -4.84
N VAL A 683 11.26 -12.02 -4.34
CA VAL A 683 11.30 -11.59 -2.92
C VAL A 683 10.08 -10.73 -2.59
N THR A 684 9.59 -9.87 -3.49
CA THR A 684 8.36 -9.08 -3.27
C THR A 684 7.15 -9.94 -2.88
N CYS A 685 7.03 -11.14 -3.44
CA CYS A 685 5.93 -12.05 -3.11
C CYS A 685 6.25 -13.01 -1.96
N HIS A 686 7.52 -13.37 -1.78
CA HIS A 686 7.94 -14.48 -0.95
C HIS A 686 8.62 -14.08 0.37
N ALA A 687 8.97 -12.79 0.54
CA ALA A 687 9.48 -12.28 1.80
C ALA A 687 8.32 -11.81 2.68
N ASN A 688 8.13 -12.51 3.79
CA ASN A 688 7.30 -12.06 4.90
C ASN A 688 8.13 -12.13 6.19
N ASP A 689 7.89 -11.19 7.10
CA ASP A 689 8.66 -11.05 8.34
C ASP A 689 8.40 -12.18 9.37
N ASP A 690 7.42 -13.05 9.13
CA ASP A 690 7.09 -14.23 9.95
C ASP A 690 7.72 -15.54 9.43
N GLN A 691 8.42 -15.51 8.30
CA GLN A 691 9.05 -16.68 7.68
C GLN A 691 10.58 -16.57 7.67
N PRO A 692 11.32 -17.69 7.50
CA PRO A 692 12.75 -17.61 7.26
C PRO A 692 13.05 -16.70 6.07
N ALA A 693 14.07 -15.83 6.23
CA ALA A 693 14.38 -14.80 5.26
C ALA A 693 14.61 -15.33 3.84
N GLY A 694 14.34 -14.48 2.84
CA GLY A 694 14.48 -14.79 1.42
C GLY A 694 13.15 -15.14 0.76
N SER A 695 13.12 -16.24 0.01
CA SER A 695 11.96 -16.62 -0.82
C SER A 695 11.17 -17.83 -0.26
N ALA A 696 10.51 -17.67 0.89
CA ALA A 696 9.78 -18.75 1.54
C ALA A 696 8.57 -19.26 0.71
N PRO A 697 8.23 -20.56 0.75
CA PRO A 697 7.15 -21.11 -0.08
C PRO A 697 5.76 -20.63 0.37
N ILE A 698 4.94 -20.17 -0.59
CA ILE A 698 3.58 -19.63 -0.34
C ILE A 698 2.50 -20.71 -0.45
N GLY A 699 2.55 -21.48 -1.55
CA GLY A 699 1.47 -22.39 -1.97
C GLY A 699 1.28 -23.69 -1.17
N PRO A 700 2.32 -24.33 -0.59
CA PRO A 700 2.22 -25.59 0.15
C PRO A 700 1.51 -25.49 1.52
N LYS A 701 0.31 -24.93 1.55
CA LYS A 701 -0.55 -24.88 2.74
C LYS A 701 -1.41 -26.15 2.81
N PRO A 702 -1.66 -26.74 3.98
CA PRO A 702 -2.51 -27.94 4.09
C PRO A 702 -3.85 -27.79 3.38
N ARG A 703 -4.57 -26.70 3.59
CA ARG A 703 -5.83 -26.40 2.88
C ARG A 703 -5.73 -26.44 1.37
N ASN A 704 -4.61 -25.97 0.80
CA ASN A 704 -4.42 -25.90 -0.64
C ASN A 704 -3.81 -27.19 -1.24
N LEU A 705 -3.34 -28.11 -0.40
CA LEU A 705 -2.85 -29.44 -0.79
C LEU A 705 -3.89 -30.54 -0.59
N ASN A 706 -4.97 -30.27 0.14
CA ASN A 706 -5.98 -31.24 0.54
C ASN A 706 -6.89 -31.68 -0.63
N ARG A 707 -6.32 -32.46 -1.55
CA ARG A 707 -6.97 -33.15 -2.68
C ARG A 707 -6.16 -34.37 -3.09
N ALA A 708 -6.75 -35.22 -3.92
CA ALA A 708 -6.00 -36.28 -4.60
C ALA A 708 -5.07 -35.70 -5.68
N TYR A 709 -3.87 -36.26 -5.81
CA TYR A 709 -2.93 -35.85 -6.87
C TYR A 709 -3.50 -36.14 -8.26
N LYS A 710 -3.44 -35.14 -9.13
CA LYS A 710 -3.78 -35.22 -10.55
C LYS A 710 -2.98 -34.14 -11.27
N ALA A 711 -2.18 -34.50 -12.28
CA ALA A 711 -1.41 -33.53 -13.05
C ALA A 711 -2.33 -32.48 -13.71
N GLU A 712 -1.85 -31.23 -13.81
CA GLU A 712 -2.61 -30.11 -14.37
C GLU A 712 -2.82 -30.23 -15.90
N SER A 713 -2.05 -31.10 -16.55
CA SER A 713 -2.11 -31.36 -17.98
C SER A 713 -2.22 -32.86 -18.25
N ALA A 714 -3.07 -33.22 -19.20
CA ALA A 714 -3.21 -34.59 -19.68
C ALA A 714 -2.09 -34.99 -20.67
N PHE A 715 -1.26 -34.04 -21.11
CA PHE A 715 -0.26 -34.23 -22.16
C PHE A 715 0.68 -35.43 -21.91
N MET A 716 1.09 -35.60 -20.65
CA MET A 716 2.02 -36.66 -20.25
C MET A 716 1.38 -38.04 -20.09
N GLY A 717 0.06 -38.16 -20.16
CA GLY A 717 -0.65 -39.40 -19.84
C GLY A 717 -0.31 -39.90 -18.43
N THR A 718 0.34 -41.07 -18.34
CA THR A 718 0.81 -41.66 -17.06
C THR A 718 2.33 -41.70 -16.94
N SER A 719 3.05 -40.94 -17.78
CA SER A 719 4.52 -40.88 -17.78
C SER A 719 5.04 -39.76 -16.88
N GLY A 720 6.31 -39.88 -16.46
CA GLY A 720 6.98 -38.91 -15.59
C GLY A 720 6.14 -38.56 -14.37
N GLN A 721 6.01 -37.27 -14.07
CA GLN A 721 5.25 -36.79 -12.91
C GLN A 721 3.76 -37.15 -12.94
N ALA A 722 3.16 -37.45 -14.10
CA ALA A 722 1.75 -37.84 -14.18
C ALA A 722 1.49 -39.30 -13.72
N GLY A 723 2.54 -40.11 -13.53
CA GLY A 723 2.44 -41.50 -13.07
C GLY A 723 2.27 -41.68 -11.55
N PHE A 724 2.26 -40.60 -10.76
CA PHE A 724 2.19 -40.69 -9.31
C PHE A 724 0.79 -41.09 -8.80
N PRO A 725 0.70 -41.74 -7.61
CA PRO A 725 -0.58 -42.25 -7.09
C PRO A 725 -1.65 -41.16 -6.93
N ALA A 726 -2.84 -41.41 -7.46
CA ALA A 726 -4.00 -40.53 -7.32
C ALA A 726 -4.69 -40.68 -5.94
N VAL A 727 -3.91 -40.45 -4.88
CA VAL A 727 -4.38 -40.42 -3.48
C VAL A 727 -4.22 -39.02 -2.91
N ASN A 728 -4.84 -38.75 -1.75
CA ASN A 728 -4.69 -37.46 -1.07
C ASN A 728 -3.21 -37.16 -0.80
N GLN A 729 -2.75 -35.97 -1.20
CA GLN A 729 -1.33 -35.61 -1.22
C GLN A 729 -0.73 -35.56 0.18
N ILE A 730 -1.46 -35.03 1.16
CA ILE A 730 -1.03 -34.96 2.57
C ILE A 730 -0.91 -36.37 3.14
N LYS A 731 -1.87 -37.25 2.82
CA LYS A 731 -1.79 -38.67 3.20
C LYS A 731 -0.57 -39.35 2.58
N GLN A 732 -0.33 -39.14 1.28
CA GLN A 732 0.83 -39.71 0.59
C GLN A 732 2.14 -39.28 1.25
N TRP A 733 2.28 -37.99 1.56
CA TRP A 733 3.47 -37.44 2.20
C TRP A 733 3.68 -38.00 3.62
N LYS A 734 2.59 -38.20 4.38
CA LYS A 734 2.61 -38.90 5.68
C LYS A 734 3.05 -40.36 5.54
N ASP A 735 2.46 -41.10 4.59
CA ASP A 735 2.74 -42.53 4.39
C ASP A 735 4.19 -42.79 3.92
N LEU A 736 4.75 -41.88 3.13
CA LEU A 736 6.15 -41.91 2.70
C LEU A 736 7.13 -41.45 3.79
N GLY A 737 6.63 -40.94 4.92
CA GLY A 737 7.46 -40.47 6.02
C GLY A 737 8.13 -39.12 5.78
N ILE A 738 7.72 -38.35 4.75
CA ILE A 738 8.28 -37.02 4.47
C ILE A 738 7.54 -35.86 5.16
N LEU A 739 6.36 -36.14 5.75
CA LEU A 739 5.56 -35.17 6.50
C LEU A 739 5.14 -35.77 7.86
N THR A 740 5.37 -35.02 8.94
CA THR A 740 5.01 -35.40 10.31
C THR A 740 4.01 -34.41 10.92
N GLY A 741 3.45 -34.75 12.09
CA GLY A 741 2.46 -33.92 12.79
C GLY A 741 1.07 -33.91 12.17
N VAL A 742 0.82 -34.70 11.12
CA VAL A 742 -0.48 -34.77 10.45
C VAL A 742 -1.50 -35.50 11.35
N PRO A 743 -2.69 -34.94 11.60
CA PRO A 743 -3.74 -35.63 12.34
C PRO A 743 -4.18 -36.91 11.62
N GLU A 744 -4.97 -37.76 12.29
CA GLU A 744 -5.60 -38.88 11.60
C GLU A 744 -6.61 -38.36 10.58
N LEU A 745 -6.46 -38.77 9.32
CA LEU A 745 -7.22 -38.21 8.20
C LEU A 745 -8.44 -39.08 7.88
N THR A 746 -9.60 -38.44 7.78
CA THR A 746 -10.83 -39.04 7.26
C THR A 746 -10.99 -38.66 5.80
N ILE A 747 -10.62 -39.56 4.89
CA ILE A 747 -10.66 -39.30 3.44
C ILE A 747 -12.01 -39.69 2.85
N SER A 748 -12.65 -38.76 2.13
CA SER A 748 -13.81 -38.99 1.30
C SER A 748 -13.56 -38.37 -0.09
N ASN A 749 -13.76 -39.14 -1.15
CA ASN A 749 -13.54 -38.70 -2.55
C ASN A 749 -12.17 -38.03 -2.80
N GLY A 750 -11.13 -38.46 -2.09
CA GLY A 750 -9.77 -37.91 -2.22
C GLY A 750 -9.48 -36.65 -1.40
N VAL A 751 -10.46 -36.12 -0.66
CA VAL A 751 -10.32 -34.97 0.24
C VAL A 751 -10.40 -35.43 1.70
N ALA A 752 -9.55 -34.90 2.56
CA ALA A 752 -9.64 -35.10 4.00
C ALA A 752 -10.69 -34.15 4.59
N THR A 753 -11.75 -34.69 5.17
CA THR A 753 -12.93 -33.91 5.60
C THR A 753 -12.81 -33.32 7.00
N ASN A 754 -11.71 -33.61 7.72
CA ASN A 754 -11.49 -33.22 9.11
C ASN A 754 -10.30 -32.27 9.30
N ILE A 755 -9.76 -31.73 8.21
CA ILE A 755 -8.76 -30.67 8.18
C ILE A 755 -9.23 -29.58 7.22
N GLU A 756 -8.57 -28.43 7.22
CA GLU A 756 -8.87 -27.32 6.32
C GLU A 756 -8.85 -27.73 4.84
N HIS A 757 -9.72 -27.11 4.03
CA HIS A 757 -9.80 -27.31 2.58
C HIS A 757 -10.06 -25.97 1.90
N LEU A 758 -9.15 -25.57 1.01
CA LEU A 758 -9.30 -24.40 0.16
C LEU A 758 -9.93 -24.86 -1.16
N PRO A 759 -11.10 -24.35 -1.59
CA PRO A 759 -11.71 -24.85 -2.81
C PRO A 759 -10.87 -24.54 -4.07
N ARG A 760 -11.03 -25.37 -5.09
CA ARG A 760 -10.72 -25.01 -6.48
C ARG A 760 -11.69 -23.90 -6.91
N TRP A 761 -11.18 -22.69 -7.05
CA TRP A 761 -12.00 -21.49 -7.28
C TRP A 761 -12.91 -21.59 -8.53
N ASN A 762 -12.50 -22.35 -9.55
CA ASN A 762 -13.22 -22.53 -10.81
C ASN A 762 -14.14 -23.76 -10.85
N VAL A 763 -14.34 -24.46 -9.73
CA VAL A 763 -15.21 -25.65 -9.64
C VAL A 763 -16.37 -25.38 -8.67
N PRO A 764 -17.59 -25.13 -9.17
CA PRO A 764 -18.77 -24.94 -8.31
C PRO A 764 -19.02 -26.12 -7.37
N GLY A 765 -19.22 -25.84 -6.09
CA GLY A 765 -19.49 -26.82 -5.03
C GLY A 765 -18.24 -27.48 -4.44
N ASP A 766 -17.03 -27.14 -4.90
CA ASP A 766 -15.79 -27.70 -4.32
C ASP A 766 -15.54 -27.22 -2.89
N SER A 767 -16.15 -26.10 -2.50
CA SER A 767 -16.17 -25.60 -1.11
C SER A 767 -16.86 -26.54 -0.12
N GLY A 768 -17.63 -27.52 -0.61
CA GLY A 768 -18.52 -28.37 0.19
C GLY A 768 -19.93 -27.80 0.33
N GLU A 769 -20.14 -26.55 -0.06
CA GLU A 769 -21.45 -25.91 -0.11
C GLU A 769 -22.24 -26.29 -1.37
N THR A 770 -23.53 -25.98 -1.38
CA THR A 770 -24.35 -26.18 -2.59
C THR A 770 -23.76 -25.37 -3.74
N ALA A 771 -23.46 -26.03 -4.86
CA ALA A 771 -22.84 -25.40 -6.02
C ALA A 771 -23.58 -24.12 -6.47
N ASN A 772 -22.84 -23.03 -6.58
CA ASN A 772 -23.31 -21.68 -6.90
C ASN A 772 -24.28 -21.05 -5.87
N SER A 773 -24.34 -21.57 -4.65
CA SER A 773 -24.90 -20.81 -3.53
C SER A 773 -24.02 -19.62 -3.18
N ALA A 774 -24.56 -18.65 -2.43
CA ALA A 774 -23.79 -17.48 -1.97
C ALA A 774 -22.51 -17.89 -1.21
N ALA A 775 -22.62 -18.89 -0.32
CA ALA A 775 -21.50 -19.42 0.45
C ALA A 775 -20.44 -20.11 -0.45
N ASP A 776 -20.87 -20.85 -1.47
CA ASP A 776 -19.96 -21.47 -2.44
C ASP A 776 -19.23 -20.43 -3.31
N ILE A 777 -19.92 -19.38 -3.74
CA ILE A 777 -19.34 -18.29 -4.54
C ILE A 777 -18.30 -17.54 -3.70
N GLU A 778 -18.65 -17.13 -2.49
CA GLU A 778 -17.74 -16.41 -1.60
C GLU A 778 -16.50 -17.24 -1.27
N SER A 779 -16.66 -18.51 -0.88
CA SER A 779 -15.53 -19.39 -0.56
C SER A 779 -14.57 -19.53 -1.75
N ARG A 780 -15.10 -19.68 -2.98
CA ARG A 780 -14.27 -19.77 -4.20
C ARG A 780 -13.57 -18.45 -4.53
N VAL A 781 -14.21 -17.29 -4.36
CA VAL A 781 -13.56 -15.98 -4.52
C VAL A 781 -12.45 -15.79 -3.50
N ARG A 782 -12.71 -16.09 -2.23
CA ARG A 782 -11.71 -15.99 -1.15
C ARG A 782 -10.52 -16.93 -1.41
N ALA A 783 -10.75 -18.10 -1.98
CA ALA A 783 -9.66 -19.00 -2.42
C ALA A 783 -8.82 -18.41 -3.55
N TYR A 784 -9.46 -17.76 -4.53
CA TYR A 784 -8.75 -17.05 -5.59
C TYR A 784 -7.90 -15.90 -5.02
N LEU A 785 -8.48 -15.08 -4.15
CA LEU A 785 -7.81 -13.96 -3.50
C LEU A 785 -6.66 -14.41 -2.60
N GLU A 786 -6.81 -15.51 -1.85
CA GLU A 786 -5.74 -16.02 -1.02
C GLU A 786 -4.51 -16.39 -1.87
N VAL A 787 -4.71 -17.18 -2.92
CA VAL A 787 -3.58 -17.69 -3.70
C VAL A 787 -2.92 -16.62 -4.56
N ASN A 788 -3.70 -15.66 -5.06
CA ASN A 788 -3.20 -14.67 -6.02
C ASN A 788 -2.81 -13.33 -5.36
N CYS A 789 -3.31 -13.02 -4.16
CA CYS A 789 -3.16 -11.68 -3.57
C CYS A 789 -2.71 -11.69 -2.10
N GLN A 790 -3.10 -12.68 -1.28
CA GLN A 790 -2.85 -12.65 0.18
C GLN A 790 -1.37 -12.59 0.57
N HIS A 791 -0.47 -13.17 -0.21
CA HIS A 791 0.97 -13.09 0.08
C HIS A 791 1.51 -11.65 0.08
N CYS A 792 0.88 -10.73 -0.66
CA CYS A 792 1.12 -9.29 -0.52
C CYS A 792 0.18 -8.67 0.53
N HIS A 793 -1.10 -9.03 0.46
CA HIS A 793 -2.20 -8.54 1.30
C HIS A 793 -2.35 -9.37 2.58
N ASN A 794 -1.32 -9.33 3.41
CA ASN A 794 -1.32 -9.82 4.79
C ASN A 794 -0.53 -8.85 5.67
N ASP A 795 -0.60 -9.04 6.98
CA ASP A 795 0.01 -8.16 7.99
C ASP A 795 1.54 -8.11 7.94
N LYS A 796 2.19 -9.06 7.25
CA LYS A 796 3.66 -9.14 7.08
C LYS A 796 4.10 -9.10 5.61
N GLY A 797 3.18 -8.82 4.67
CA GLY A 797 3.44 -8.86 3.23
C GLY A 797 3.78 -7.50 2.61
N ALA A 798 4.13 -7.50 1.32
CA ALA A 798 4.53 -6.29 0.59
C ALA A 798 3.47 -5.16 0.53
N ALA A 799 2.19 -5.47 0.81
CA ALA A 799 1.08 -4.52 0.86
C ALA A 799 0.45 -4.41 2.27
N SER A 800 1.13 -4.85 3.33
CA SER A 800 0.65 -4.77 4.73
C SER A 800 0.19 -3.36 5.12
N ASN A 801 0.92 -2.34 4.67
CA ASN A 801 0.69 -0.94 4.99
C ASN A 801 -0.66 -0.39 4.50
N THR A 802 -1.37 -1.12 3.63
CA THR A 802 -2.70 -0.71 3.15
C THR A 802 -3.84 -1.14 4.08
N GLY A 803 -3.59 -2.02 5.06
CA GLY A 803 -4.63 -2.56 5.93
C GLY A 803 -5.72 -3.37 5.22
N TYR A 804 -5.42 -3.90 4.01
CA TYR A 804 -6.31 -4.73 3.22
C TYR A 804 -5.73 -6.15 3.17
N TYR A 805 -6.41 -7.09 3.82
CA TYR A 805 -5.91 -8.44 4.06
C TYR A 805 -6.85 -9.50 3.47
N LEU A 806 -6.28 -10.53 2.87
CA LEU A 806 -6.99 -11.44 1.96
C LEU A 806 -6.90 -12.93 2.33
N ASP A 807 -6.62 -13.23 3.60
CA ASP A 807 -6.64 -14.61 4.08
C ASP A 807 -8.05 -15.22 4.02
N HIS A 808 -8.14 -16.52 3.72
CA HIS A 808 -9.40 -17.18 3.42
C HIS A 808 -10.34 -17.33 4.61
N PHE A 809 -9.85 -17.20 5.86
CA PHE A 809 -10.66 -17.41 7.06
C PHE A 809 -11.11 -16.12 7.74
N ARG A 810 -10.44 -14.99 7.49
CA ARG A 810 -10.84 -13.65 7.98
C ARG A 810 -12.24 -13.24 7.56
N ASP A 811 -12.98 -12.67 8.49
CA ASP A 811 -14.31 -12.09 8.23
C ASP A 811 -14.25 -11.01 7.14
N VAL A 812 -15.26 -11.02 6.26
CA VAL A 812 -15.38 -10.03 5.19
C VAL A 812 -15.95 -8.73 5.77
N ASN A 813 -15.06 -7.80 6.11
CA ASN A 813 -15.37 -6.50 6.71
C ASN A 813 -14.47 -5.39 6.12
N ALA A 814 -14.31 -4.26 6.81
CA ALA A 814 -13.43 -3.17 6.39
C ALA A 814 -11.99 -3.63 6.08
N SER A 815 -11.42 -4.52 6.89
CA SER A 815 -10.08 -5.08 6.67
C SER A 815 -10.00 -6.01 5.45
N TYR A 816 -11.14 -6.54 4.99
CA TYR A 816 -11.29 -7.27 3.73
C TYR A 816 -11.77 -6.35 2.58
N GLY A 817 -11.75 -5.03 2.77
CA GLY A 817 -12.01 -4.05 1.73
C GLY A 817 -13.46 -3.54 1.63
N VAL A 818 -14.42 -4.06 2.41
CA VAL A 818 -15.82 -3.60 2.37
C VAL A 818 -15.88 -2.13 2.77
N CYS A 819 -16.27 -1.27 1.84
CA CYS A 819 -16.34 0.19 2.01
C CYS A 819 -15.05 0.83 2.55
N LYS A 820 -13.89 0.20 2.33
CA LYS A 820 -12.60 0.76 2.73
C LYS A 820 -12.10 1.71 1.64
N LYS A 821 -11.80 2.96 2.01
CA LYS A 821 -11.10 3.91 1.14
C LYS A 821 -9.66 3.44 0.89
N PRO A 822 -9.09 3.62 -0.32
CA PRO A 822 -7.72 3.22 -0.61
C PRO A 822 -6.71 4.14 0.09
N THR A 823 -5.69 3.56 0.73
CA THR A 823 -4.59 4.30 1.38
C THR A 823 -3.54 4.79 0.38
N ALA A 824 -3.13 3.92 -0.56
CA ALA A 824 -2.02 4.19 -1.48
C ALA A 824 -2.22 3.41 -2.80
N THR A 825 -3.09 3.88 -3.69
CA THR A 825 -3.38 3.17 -4.96
C THR A 825 -3.01 3.97 -6.21
N GLY A 826 -2.91 5.30 -6.17
CA GLY A 826 -2.65 6.12 -7.36
C GLY A 826 -3.60 5.77 -8.50
N GLY A 827 -3.07 5.61 -9.73
CA GLY A 827 -3.85 5.15 -10.89
C GLY A 827 -4.49 3.76 -10.70
N GLY A 828 -3.99 2.96 -9.75
CA GLY A 828 -4.55 1.67 -9.36
C GLY A 828 -5.93 1.73 -8.70
N SER A 829 -6.44 2.91 -8.32
CA SER A 829 -7.84 3.08 -7.90
C SER A 829 -8.82 2.94 -9.06
N CYS A 830 -8.35 3.09 -10.30
CA CYS A 830 -9.21 3.22 -11.48
C CYS A 830 -10.24 4.35 -11.37
N GLY A 831 -9.94 5.41 -10.59
CA GLY A 831 -10.88 6.49 -10.30
C GLY A 831 -12.07 6.08 -9.43
N ARG A 832 -11.96 4.97 -8.69
CA ARG A 832 -12.99 4.47 -7.77
C ARG A 832 -12.60 4.77 -6.32
N GLN A 833 -13.59 5.00 -5.46
CA GLN A 833 -13.38 5.47 -4.09
C GLN A 833 -13.21 4.35 -3.04
N HIS A 834 -13.66 3.12 -3.33
CA HIS A 834 -13.67 2.04 -2.34
C HIS A 834 -13.11 0.73 -2.89
N VAL A 835 -12.39 -0.01 -2.05
CA VAL A 835 -11.83 -1.33 -2.41
C VAL A 835 -12.93 -2.27 -2.89
N LEU A 836 -14.02 -2.35 -2.12
CA LEU A 836 -15.22 -3.12 -2.41
C LEU A 836 -16.47 -2.32 -2.03
N VAL A 837 -17.40 -2.16 -2.98
CA VAL A 837 -18.74 -1.57 -2.77
C VAL A 837 -19.80 -2.69 -2.87
N PRO A 838 -20.52 -3.01 -1.78
CA PRO A 838 -21.58 -4.03 -1.80
C PRO A 838 -22.59 -3.79 -2.93
N GLY A 839 -22.88 -4.82 -3.71
CA GLY A 839 -23.82 -4.74 -4.84
C GLY A 839 -23.32 -4.01 -6.10
N SER A 840 -22.09 -3.46 -6.12
CA SER A 840 -21.55 -2.73 -7.28
C SER A 840 -20.09 -3.06 -7.58
N ALA A 841 -19.86 -4.06 -8.43
CA ALA A 841 -18.53 -4.37 -8.98
C ALA A 841 -17.96 -3.19 -9.81
N GLY A 842 -18.85 -2.44 -10.50
CA GLY A 842 -18.47 -1.27 -11.29
C GLY A 842 -17.87 -0.13 -10.46
N SER A 843 -18.23 -0.04 -9.18
CA SER A 843 -17.70 0.94 -8.23
C SER A 843 -16.56 0.40 -7.35
N SER A 844 -16.21 -0.89 -7.47
CA SER A 844 -15.25 -1.56 -6.59
C SER A 844 -13.84 -1.62 -7.19
N ILE A 845 -12.81 -1.07 -6.54
CA ILE A 845 -11.42 -1.08 -7.06
C ILE A 845 -10.94 -2.50 -7.39
N VAL A 846 -11.20 -3.49 -6.52
CA VAL A 846 -10.69 -4.86 -6.67
C VAL A 846 -11.10 -5.50 -8.01
N SER A 847 -12.33 -5.27 -8.47
CA SER A 847 -12.83 -5.77 -9.75
C SER A 847 -12.05 -5.18 -10.93
N CYS A 848 -11.82 -3.86 -10.93
CA CYS A 848 -11.02 -3.20 -11.96
C CYS A 848 -9.60 -3.76 -12.03
N ARG A 849 -8.95 -3.89 -10.87
CA ARG A 849 -7.55 -4.28 -10.80
C ARG A 849 -7.31 -5.71 -11.29
N VAL A 850 -8.21 -6.63 -10.96
CA VAL A 850 -8.14 -8.02 -11.44
C VAL A 850 -8.37 -8.09 -12.95
N ALA A 851 -9.22 -7.21 -13.49
CA ALA A 851 -9.55 -7.13 -14.91
C ALA A 851 -8.51 -6.40 -15.79
N ALA A 852 -7.64 -5.56 -15.22
CA ALA A 852 -6.70 -4.72 -15.98
C ALA A 852 -5.48 -5.52 -16.49
N GLU A 853 -5.15 -5.40 -17.78
CA GLU A 853 -4.04 -6.14 -18.40
C GLU A 853 -2.88 -5.26 -18.88
N ASP A 854 -3.15 -4.03 -19.34
CA ASP A 854 -2.15 -3.19 -20.02
C ASP A 854 -1.63 -2.00 -19.19
N ASP A 855 -1.99 -1.94 -17.91
CA ASP A 855 -1.60 -0.83 -17.02
C ASP A 855 -0.97 -1.38 -15.73
N PRO A 856 0.37 -1.30 -15.58
CA PRO A 856 1.06 -1.77 -14.40
C PRO A 856 0.51 -1.20 -13.08
N GLN A 857 0.03 0.06 -13.07
CA GLN A 857 -0.54 0.66 -11.86
C GLN A 857 -1.83 -0.05 -11.42
N LYS A 858 -2.62 -0.53 -12.38
CA LYS A 858 -3.94 -1.15 -12.14
C LYS A 858 -3.84 -2.66 -11.96
N MET A 859 -2.96 -3.32 -12.70
CA MET A 859 -2.92 -4.78 -12.81
C MET A 859 -2.71 -5.48 -11.47
N MET A 860 -3.59 -6.44 -11.15
CA MET A 860 -3.45 -7.34 -10.00
C MET A 860 -3.74 -8.80 -10.42
N PRO A 861 -2.87 -9.77 -10.05
CA PRO A 861 -1.55 -9.59 -9.42
C PRO A 861 -0.58 -8.79 -10.31
N PRO A 862 0.37 -8.02 -9.74
CA PRO A 862 1.20 -7.10 -10.50
C PRO A 862 2.39 -7.79 -11.19
N ILE A 863 2.64 -9.06 -10.91
CA ILE A 863 3.83 -9.82 -11.34
C ILE A 863 3.37 -11.17 -11.90
N ALA A 864 4.14 -11.70 -12.86
CA ALA A 864 3.98 -13.03 -13.46
C ALA A 864 2.68 -13.23 -14.26
N ARG A 865 2.10 -12.15 -14.80
CA ARG A 865 1.02 -12.18 -15.78
C ARG A 865 1.17 -11.05 -16.80
N SER A 866 0.59 -11.25 -17.97
CA SER A 866 0.47 -10.25 -19.05
C SER A 866 -0.93 -10.20 -19.68
N VAL A 867 -1.87 -11.04 -19.23
CA VAL A 867 -3.28 -11.01 -19.68
C VAL A 867 -4.24 -10.96 -18.49
N ALA A 868 -5.46 -10.47 -18.72
CA ALA A 868 -6.52 -10.54 -17.73
C ALA A 868 -7.00 -11.98 -17.49
N HIS A 869 -7.42 -12.28 -16.25
CA HIS A 869 -8.01 -13.57 -15.90
C HIS A 869 -9.54 -13.47 -15.91
N GLY A 870 -10.13 -13.54 -17.10
CA GLY A 870 -11.54 -13.20 -17.33
C GLY A 870 -12.53 -13.99 -16.47
N GLU A 871 -12.31 -15.29 -16.28
CA GLU A 871 -13.18 -16.14 -15.48
C GLU A 871 -13.13 -15.80 -13.99
N ALA A 872 -11.97 -15.40 -13.46
CA ALA A 872 -11.84 -14.96 -12.08
C ALA A 872 -12.47 -13.58 -11.86
N THR A 873 -12.33 -12.66 -12.83
CA THR A 873 -13.04 -11.38 -12.82
C THR A 873 -14.56 -11.59 -12.80
N ALA A 874 -15.07 -12.50 -13.64
CA ALA A 874 -16.51 -12.79 -13.67
C ALA A 874 -17.03 -13.37 -12.33
N LEU A 875 -16.25 -14.24 -11.68
CA LEU A 875 -16.60 -14.77 -10.36
C LEU A 875 -16.55 -13.68 -9.27
N MET A 876 -15.54 -12.80 -9.32
CA MET A 876 -15.41 -11.65 -8.42
C MET A 876 -16.62 -10.72 -8.55
N ASP A 877 -16.98 -10.35 -9.78
CA ASP A 877 -18.13 -9.49 -10.06
C ASP A 877 -19.43 -10.16 -9.61
N GLN A 878 -19.56 -11.48 -9.79
CA GLN A 878 -20.71 -12.23 -9.31
C GLN A 878 -20.83 -12.18 -7.78
N TRP A 879 -19.71 -12.32 -7.05
CA TRP A 879 -19.67 -12.21 -5.60
C TRP A 879 -20.04 -10.81 -5.12
N ILE A 880 -19.41 -9.77 -5.67
CA ILE A 880 -19.70 -8.38 -5.26
C ILE A 880 -21.15 -8.00 -5.55
N ASN A 881 -21.68 -8.34 -6.73
CA ASN A 881 -23.01 -7.90 -7.14
C ASN A 881 -24.15 -8.69 -6.48
N ASN A 882 -23.94 -9.96 -6.11
CA ASN A 882 -25.03 -10.85 -5.69
C ASN A 882 -24.86 -11.48 -4.31
N VAL A 883 -23.69 -11.37 -3.68
CA VAL A 883 -23.39 -11.99 -2.39
C VAL A 883 -23.06 -10.94 -1.33
N VAL A 884 -22.17 -9.99 -1.64
CA VAL A 884 -21.84 -8.91 -0.70
C VAL A 884 -22.96 -7.87 -0.71
N ASP A 885 -23.69 -7.78 0.40
CA ASP A 885 -24.83 -6.88 0.59
C ASP A 885 -24.73 -6.03 1.87
N SER A 886 -25.80 -5.32 2.20
CA SER A 886 -25.84 -4.42 3.37
C SER A 886 -25.75 -5.13 4.73
N SER A 887 -25.78 -6.47 4.77
CA SER A 887 -25.65 -7.23 6.02
C SER A 887 -24.19 -7.42 6.47
N TYR A 888 -23.22 -7.18 5.58
CA TYR A 888 -21.80 -7.28 5.90
C TYR A 888 -21.36 -6.14 6.81
N THR A 889 -20.45 -6.42 7.74
CA THR A 889 -19.87 -5.40 8.61
C THR A 889 -19.16 -4.33 7.79
N ASN A 890 -19.36 -3.06 8.15
CA ASN A 890 -18.89 -1.86 7.44
C ASN A 890 -19.60 -1.52 6.12
N ALA A 891 -20.61 -2.30 5.68
CA ALA A 891 -21.31 -2.04 4.41
C ALA A 891 -22.00 -0.67 4.33
N SER A 892 -22.35 -0.06 5.46
CA SER A 892 -22.97 1.27 5.50
C SER A 892 -21.99 2.43 5.29
N ALA A 893 -20.68 2.20 5.44
CA ALA A 893 -19.64 3.24 5.35
C ALA A 893 -19.34 3.69 3.91
N CYS A 894 -19.99 3.09 2.91
CA CYS A 894 -19.88 3.51 1.51
C CYS A 894 -20.72 4.75 1.15
N ASN A 895 -21.65 5.15 2.03
CA ASN A 895 -22.67 6.17 1.75
C ASN A 895 -22.29 7.54 2.26
#